data_AF-A0AAJ0ZFD8-F1
#
_entry.id   AF-A0AAJ0ZFD8-F1
#
_cell.length_a   1.000
_cell.length_b   1.000
_cell.length_c   1.000
_cell.angle_alpha   90.00
_cell.angle_beta   90.00
_cell.angle_gamma   90.00
#
_symmetry.space_group_name_H-M   'P 1'
#
loop_
_entity.id
_entity.type
_entity.pdbx_description
1 polymer ?
#
loop_
_entity_poly.entity_id
_entity_poly.type
_entity_poly.pdbx_seq_one_letter_code
_entity_poly.pdbx_strand_id
1 'polypeptide(L)'
;MRRVRQNRWGMGLLALLLCIALPAFAAPAPGPQSVARNQLPLLAEGADLEQLNDRLELIRQSVSASGNDDLLSDLRQAALQVQKQADSLIALRATDIERLDDQLKVLGPPLPDEAPSLTSQRQVLSAQKDTLLDEERQANLLSQSGRDLAAQIINLRRSLFNSQISTRSASPLSPAFWSTLIRPTEDDLGRLNRLSDEVWTAFETALAPGNRGLFLTTLIIAALIWVVGRRLLERLAIWSMIRWLPEGRLRRSALALTIGLATIVTINAAASLLRWGLVNSATLSADVLNLIGQWLTLLIFCSFIVGLGRAMLMLSRPSWRLPPIPDQIATALGPFPLILALALLLTAGEERINSVIASSLALTVAVNGLTALVTALIFFFALLRHRRTRRRFELERPAGIAGLLPFVVAVWVAVILLSLLSGYLSLAYFLTVKLLWISVVTTSAYLLIACFGDLCETLLSPKQPGGLALAAALGLSPRHQAQATTVLAGIGRTLLLFTAALLAFMPSGSSPGELLEGFTQLDVSGKSLGNLNIVPQDLLLAAAFLIGGMFAVRVLKRWLSERLLPETNMDAGMRASLVTLVGYIGFVLLAIVVMSTLRINLTNLTWVVSALSVGIGFGLQAIVQNFISGLILLTERPVKVGDWVSLAGVEGDIRRINVRATEIQMSDRSTVIVPNSQFISQNVRNVTMDNALGVVGITLTLPLETDVLQVRELLLQAYAEHEAILKAPATSVSFKDLTSNGLIISVSGYVGSPRSVSGARSDLLFTILGRLREVGIALSSPQNLMLISDSQDKAAGEPPAATP
;
A
#
# COMPACT_ATOMS: atom_id res chain seq x y z
N MET A 1 4.27 52.83 15.61
CA MET A 1 3.04 52.96 14.79
C MET A 1 2.56 51.68 14.04
N ARG A 2 3.40 50.65 13.77
CA ARG A 2 3.00 49.46 12.97
C ARG A 2 2.14 48.38 13.68
N ARG A 3 2.20 48.25 15.01
CA ARG A 3 1.30 47.34 15.79
C ARG A 3 -0.16 47.82 15.81
N VAL A 4 -0.39 49.13 15.70
CA VAL A 4 -1.72 49.76 15.78
C VAL A 4 -2.58 49.46 14.55
N ARG A 5 -1.98 49.28 13.35
CA ARG A 5 -2.74 48.90 12.15
C ARG A 5 -3.23 47.45 12.20
N GLN A 6 -2.51 46.50 12.79
CA GLN A 6 -2.94 45.09 12.88
C GLN A 6 -4.16 44.88 13.78
N ASN A 7 -4.26 45.62 14.90
CA ASN A 7 -5.44 45.55 15.78
C ASN A 7 -6.71 46.07 15.11
N ARG A 8 -6.63 47.05 14.19
CA ARG A 8 -7.81 47.61 13.52
C ARG A 8 -8.45 46.65 12.51
N TRP A 9 -7.66 45.76 11.89
CA TRP A 9 -8.18 44.72 10.97
C TRP A 9 -8.76 43.53 11.72
N GLY A 10 -8.08 43.08 12.79
CA GLY A 10 -8.64 42.09 13.71
C GLY A 10 -9.95 42.60 14.29
N MET A 11 -9.99 43.85 14.75
CA MET A 11 -11.21 44.50 15.22
C MET A 11 -12.27 44.65 14.12
N GLY A 12 -11.93 44.92 12.86
CA GLY A 12 -12.91 45.03 11.78
C GLY A 12 -13.58 43.69 11.43
N LEU A 13 -12.81 42.60 11.41
CA LEU A 13 -13.34 41.26 11.15
C LEU A 13 -14.09 40.71 12.37
N LEU A 14 -13.61 41.02 13.58
CA LEU A 14 -14.26 40.67 14.85
C LEU A 14 -15.52 41.52 15.10
N ALA A 15 -15.55 42.78 14.65
CA ALA A 15 -16.75 43.63 14.64
C ALA A 15 -17.78 43.13 13.61
N LEU A 16 -17.34 42.70 12.42
CA LEU A 16 -18.22 42.10 11.43
C LEU A 16 -18.80 40.76 11.93
N LEU A 17 -18.01 39.95 12.63
CA LEU A 17 -18.47 38.73 13.32
C LEU A 17 -19.39 39.03 14.53
N LEU A 18 -19.13 40.10 15.29
CA LEU A 18 -19.97 40.54 16.43
C LEU A 18 -21.31 41.14 15.98
N CYS A 19 -21.35 41.84 14.85
CA CYS A 19 -22.58 42.37 14.28
C CYS A 19 -23.50 41.29 13.71
N ILE A 20 -22.97 40.11 13.41
CA ILE A 20 -23.73 38.95 12.91
C ILE A 20 -24.22 38.07 14.07
N ALA A 21 -23.48 38.00 15.18
CA ALA A 21 -23.80 37.18 16.35
C ALA A 21 -24.89 37.74 17.29
N LEU A 22 -25.52 38.87 16.95
CA LEU A 22 -26.60 39.45 17.76
C LEU A 22 -27.96 39.06 17.16
N PRO A 23 -28.71 38.11 17.75
CA PRO A 23 -30.13 38.00 17.44
C PRO A 23 -30.82 39.28 17.92
N ALA A 24 -31.56 39.92 17.02
CA ALA A 24 -32.43 41.02 17.40
C ALA A 24 -33.51 40.47 18.33
N PHE A 25 -33.39 40.77 19.62
CA PHE A 25 -34.39 40.43 20.64
C PHE A 25 -35.73 41.04 20.26
N ALA A 26 -36.71 40.21 19.88
CA ALA A 26 -38.11 40.57 19.80
C ALA A 26 -38.95 39.45 20.46
N ALA A 27 -39.87 39.87 21.33
CA ALA A 27 -40.64 39.04 22.26
C ALA A 27 -41.58 38.03 21.53
N PRO A 28 -41.87 36.86 22.14
CA PRO A 28 -42.68 35.83 21.50
C PRO A 28 -44.20 36.08 21.68
N ALA A 29 -44.99 35.64 20.69
CA ALA A 29 -46.43 35.40 20.79
C ALA A 29 -46.69 33.89 20.60
N PRO A 30 -47.73 33.30 21.23
CA PRO A 30 -47.91 31.85 21.23
C PRO A 30 -48.66 31.35 19.97
N GLY A 31 -48.18 30.26 19.38
CA GLY A 31 -48.79 29.54 18.26
C GLY A 31 -48.33 28.07 18.21
N PRO A 32 -49.10 27.16 17.58
CA PRO A 32 -49.50 25.87 18.14
C PRO A 32 -48.51 24.70 18.00
N GLN A 33 -48.86 23.62 18.69
CA GLN A 33 -48.14 22.36 18.91
C GLN A 33 -47.56 21.73 17.64
N SER A 34 -46.27 21.41 17.69
CA SER A 34 -45.54 20.69 16.65
C SER A 34 -45.75 19.18 16.72
N VAL A 35 -46.03 18.61 15.55
CA VAL A 35 -46.10 17.18 15.26
C VAL A 35 -44.81 16.48 15.71
N ALA A 36 -44.96 15.39 16.46
CA ALA A 36 -43.88 14.59 17.01
C ALA A 36 -42.92 14.08 15.92
N ARG A 37 -41.63 14.39 16.05
CA ARG A 37 -40.55 13.68 15.34
C ARG A 37 -40.47 12.27 15.94
N ASN A 38 -40.97 11.27 15.22
CA ASN A 38 -40.78 9.87 15.60
C ASN A 38 -39.28 9.54 15.55
N GLN A 39 -38.69 9.39 16.73
CA GLN A 39 -37.36 8.80 16.88
C GLN A 39 -37.43 7.37 16.36
N LEU A 40 -36.51 7.02 15.48
CA LEU A 40 -36.33 5.67 14.98
C LEU A 40 -35.81 4.79 16.16
N PRO A 41 -36.60 3.83 16.71
CA PRO A 41 -36.18 3.01 17.85
C PRO A 41 -34.88 2.23 17.60
N LEU A 42 -34.06 1.98 18.63
CA LEU A 42 -32.81 1.22 18.47
C LEU A 42 -33.12 -0.24 18.07
N LEU A 43 -32.50 -0.74 16.99
CA LEU A 43 -32.55 -2.14 16.62
C LEU A 43 -31.71 -2.96 17.60
N ALA A 44 -32.31 -3.94 18.26
CA ALA A 44 -31.59 -4.89 19.11
C ALA A 44 -30.68 -5.81 18.27
N GLU A 45 -29.62 -6.34 18.87
CA GLU A 45 -28.85 -7.44 18.28
C GLU A 45 -29.73 -8.69 18.19
N GLY A 46 -29.92 -9.22 16.97
CA GLY A 46 -30.80 -10.36 16.71
C GLY A 46 -32.27 -10.00 16.49
N ALA A 47 -32.56 -8.84 15.88
CA ALA A 47 -33.94 -8.43 15.56
C ALA A 47 -34.65 -9.43 14.62
N ASP A 48 -35.92 -9.71 14.90
CA ASP A 48 -36.76 -10.61 14.12
C ASP A 48 -37.12 -10.03 12.73
N LEU A 49 -37.51 -10.89 11.79
CA LEU A 49 -37.89 -10.49 10.42
C LEU A 49 -38.96 -9.38 10.39
N GLU A 50 -39.94 -9.44 11.29
CA GLU A 50 -41.01 -8.45 11.40
C GLU A 50 -40.47 -7.09 11.86
N GLN A 51 -39.55 -7.07 12.82
CA GLN A 51 -38.89 -5.84 13.31
C GLN A 51 -38.02 -5.19 12.23
N LEU A 52 -37.34 -6.01 11.40
CA LEU A 52 -36.55 -5.52 10.28
C LEU A 52 -37.44 -4.91 9.19
N ASN A 53 -38.59 -5.52 8.90
CA ASN A 53 -39.55 -5.02 7.93
C ASN A 53 -40.19 -3.70 8.37
N ASP A 54 -40.69 -3.64 9.61
CA ASP A 54 -41.27 -2.42 10.20
C ASP A 54 -40.26 -1.27 10.18
N ARG A 55 -39.00 -1.58 10.48
CA ARG A 55 -37.93 -0.60 10.43
C ARG A 55 -37.70 -0.06 9.02
N LEU A 56 -37.65 -0.94 8.02
CA LEU A 56 -37.44 -0.55 6.63
C LEU A 56 -38.59 0.34 6.12
N GLU A 57 -39.81 0.05 6.54
CA GLU A 57 -40.99 0.84 6.16
C GLU A 57 -41.00 2.23 6.84
N LEU A 58 -40.61 2.31 8.12
CA LEU A 58 -40.39 3.60 8.80
C LEU A 58 -39.29 4.43 8.13
N ILE A 59 -38.21 3.79 7.65
CA ILE A 59 -37.17 4.48 6.89
C ILE A 59 -37.77 5.00 5.57
N ARG A 60 -38.56 4.20 4.85
CA ARG A 60 -39.21 4.62 3.61
C ARG A 60 -40.11 5.85 3.79
N GLN A 61 -40.91 5.87 4.86
CA GLN A 61 -41.78 6.99 5.21
C GLN A 61 -41.00 8.26 5.60
N SER A 62 -39.87 8.10 6.29
CA SER A 62 -39.05 9.25 6.69
C SER A 62 -38.22 9.84 5.55
N VAL A 63 -37.82 9.03 4.56
CA VAL A 63 -37.15 9.49 3.33
C VAL A 63 -38.08 10.37 2.49
N SER A 64 -39.37 10.01 2.38
CA SER A 64 -40.33 10.80 1.61
C SER A 64 -40.72 12.13 2.28
N ALA A 65 -40.63 12.19 3.61
CA ALA A 65 -40.97 13.38 4.40
C ALA A 65 -39.81 14.38 4.58
N SER A 66 -38.56 14.00 4.30
CA SER A 66 -37.37 14.77 4.72
C SER A 66 -36.56 15.34 3.55
N GLY A 67 -36.28 16.65 3.58
CA GLY A 67 -35.42 17.34 2.61
C GLY A 67 -33.97 17.61 3.07
N ASN A 68 -33.57 17.08 4.23
CA ASN A 68 -32.27 17.37 4.85
C ASN A 68 -31.23 16.27 4.51
N ASP A 69 -30.04 16.68 4.05
CA ASP A 69 -28.97 15.77 3.62
C ASP A 69 -28.41 14.91 4.77
N ASP A 70 -28.27 15.52 5.97
CA ASP A 70 -27.76 14.83 7.16
C ASP A 70 -28.72 13.70 7.58
N LEU A 71 -30.03 13.99 7.61
CA LEU A 71 -31.05 12.98 7.92
C LEU A 71 -31.08 11.87 6.86
N LEU A 72 -30.97 12.21 5.57
CA LEU A 72 -30.89 11.20 4.51
C LEU A 72 -29.64 10.32 4.67
N SER A 73 -28.52 10.87 5.15
CA SER A 73 -27.32 10.08 5.46
C SER A 73 -27.58 9.07 6.59
N ASP A 74 -28.24 9.49 7.67
CA ASP A 74 -28.58 8.62 8.80
C ASP A 74 -29.59 7.53 8.39
N LEU A 75 -30.61 7.90 7.59
CA LEU A 75 -31.58 6.95 7.04
C LEU A 75 -30.92 5.91 6.12
N ARG A 76 -29.89 6.32 5.37
CA ARG A 76 -29.09 5.40 4.56
C ARG A 76 -28.33 4.42 5.44
N GLN A 77 -27.72 4.89 6.52
CA GLN A 77 -27.02 4.03 7.47
C GLN A 77 -27.98 3.04 8.14
N ALA A 78 -29.17 3.50 8.52
CA ALA A 78 -30.22 2.64 9.06
C ALA A 78 -30.66 1.57 8.05
N ALA A 79 -30.81 1.92 6.77
CA ALA A 79 -31.15 0.96 5.71
C ALA A 79 -30.05 -0.10 5.50
N LEU A 80 -28.78 0.33 5.54
CA LEU A 80 -27.62 -0.59 5.48
C LEU A 80 -27.52 -1.47 6.73
N GLN A 81 -27.95 -0.98 7.89
CA GLN A 81 -28.01 -1.78 9.11
C GLN A 81 -29.07 -2.88 9.02
N VAL A 82 -30.27 -2.56 8.49
CA VAL A 82 -31.31 -3.56 8.20
C VAL A 82 -30.78 -4.61 7.22
N GLN A 83 -30.10 -4.18 6.16
CA GLN A 83 -29.45 -5.10 5.23
C GLN A 83 -28.46 -6.04 5.93
N LYS A 84 -27.51 -5.50 6.72
CA LYS A 84 -26.50 -6.30 7.42
C LYS A 84 -27.14 -7.33 8.36
N GLN A 85 -28.19 -6.94 9.08
CA GLN A 85 -28.91 -7.87 9.96
C GLN A 85 -29.69 -8.93 9.18
N ALA A 86 -30.34 -8.58 8.07
CA ALA A 86 -30.96 -9.54 7.16
C ALA A 86 -29.94 -10.53 6.57
N ASP A 87 -28.77 -10.05 6.14
CA ASP A 87 -27.66 -10.89 5.65
C ASP A 87 -27.18 -11.87 6.74
N SER A 88 -27.13 -11.44 8.00
CA SER A 88 -26.80 -12.33 9.13
C SER A 88 -27.87 -13.40 9.41
N LEU A 89 -29.16 -13.05 9.26
CA LEU A 89 -30.27 -14.01 9.38
C LEU A 89 -30.23 -15.04 8.25
N ILE A 90 -29.92 -14.62 7.02
CA ILE A 90 -29.77 -15.52 5.86
C ILE A 90 -28.67 -16.55 6.15
N ALA A 91 -27.51 -16.13 6.66
CA ALA A 91 -26.41 -17.03 6.98
C ALA A 91 -26.77 -18.04 8.10
N LEU A 92 -27.47 -17.57 9.14
CA LEU A 92 -28.00 -18.42 10.22
C LEU A 92 -28.98 -19.47 9.68
N ARG A 93 -29.97 -19.03 8.87
CA ARG A 93 -31.00 -19.90 8.30
C ARG A 93 -30.45 -20.91 7.31
N ALA A 94 -29.47 -20.53 6.49
CA ALA A 94 -28.77 -21.47 5.60
C ALA A 94 -28.14 -22.64 6.37
N THR A 95 -27.55 -22.35 7.54
CA THR A 95 -26.96 -23.37 8.42
C THR A 95 -28.03 -24.29 9.02
N ASP A 96 -29.18 -23.74 9.44
CA ASP A 96 -30.28 -24.53 9.99
C ASP A 96 -30.98 -25.40 8.93
N ILE A 97 -31.12 -24.90 7.70
CA ILE A 97 -31.64 -25.65 6.56
C ILE A 97 -30.72 -26.82 6.22
N GLU A 98 -29.40 -26.62 6.21
CA GLU A 98 -28.42 -27.69 5.96
C GLU A 98 -28.54 -28.80 7.01
N ARG A 99 -28.69 -28.45 8.30
CA ARG A 99 -28.92 -29.43 9.38
C ARG A 99 -30.19 -30.25 9.19
N LEU A 100 -31.30 -29.62 8.79
CA LEU A 100 -32.56 -30.33 8.51
C LEU A 100 -32.43 -31.20 7.25
N ASP A 101 -31.70 -30.75 6.24
CA ASP A 101 -31.44 -31.52 5.03
C ASP A 101 -30.63 -32.79 5.32
N ASP A 102 -29.64 -32.70 6.20
CA ASP A 102 -28.88 -33.86 6.67
C ASP A 102 -29.75 -34.83 7.49
N GLN A 103 -30.64 -34.33 8.36
CA GLN A 103 -31.60 -35.16 9.08
C GLN A 103 -32.57 -35.88 8.12
N LEU A 104 -33.05 -35.20 7.09
CA LEU A 104 -33.91 -35.78 6.06
C LEU A 104 -33.17 -36.81 5.19
N LYS A 105 -31.88 -36.59 4.89
CA LYS A 105 -31.03 -37.58 4.18
C LYS A 105 -30.86 -38.87 4.98
N VAL A 106 -30.74 -38.79 6.31
CA VAL A 106 -30.66 -39.96 7.18
C VAL A 106 -31.96 -40.79 7.14
N LEU A 107 -33.12 -40.13 6.99
CA LEU A 107 -34.44 -40.77 6.90
C LEU A 107 -34.74 -41.43 5.54
N GLY A 108 -34.04 -41.05 4.46
CA GLY A 108 -34.20 -41.65 3.13
C GLY A 108 -35.54 -41.38 2.43
N PRO A 109 -35.70 -41.82 1.16
CA PRO A 109 -36.93 -41.64 0.37
C PRO A 109 -38.09 -42.53 0.86
N PRO A 110 -39.35 -42.15 0.59
CA PRO A 110 -40.51 -42.90 1.05
C PRO A 110 -40.58 -44.30 0.42
N LEU A 111 -40.80 -45.32 1.25
CA LEU A 111 -40.95 -46.73 0.85
C LEU A 111 -42.41 -47.19 1.02
N PRO A 112 -42.89 -48.16 0.22
CA PRO A 112 -44.30 -48.56 0.20
C PRO A 112 -44.82 -49.29 1.46
N ASP A 113 -43.94 -49.80 2.34
CA ASP A 113 -44.29 -50.56 3.58
C ASP A 113 -43.69 -49.92 4.87
N GLU A 114 -43.63 -48.58 4.93
CA GLU A 114 -42.97 -47.85 6.01
C GLU A 114 -43.82 -47.66 7.28
N ALA A 115 -43.19 -47.68 8.47
CA ALA A 115 -43.87 -47.45 9.74
C ALA A 115 -44.46 -46.02 9.82
N PRO A 116 -45.71 -45.84 10.31
CA PRO A 116 -46.40 -44.54 10.29
C PRO A 116 -45.68 -43.44 11.10
N SER A 117 -44.80 -43.82 12.04
CA SER A 117 -43.96 -42.89 12.81
C SER A 117 -42.84 -42.24 12.00
N LEU A 118 -42.28 -42.93 11.00
CA LEU A 118 -41.24 -42.36 10.12
C LEU A 118 -41.84 -41.40 9.11
N THR A 119 -43.02 -41.71 8.60
CA THR A 119 -43.79 -40.83 7.70
C THR A 119 -44.19 -39.54 8.40
N SER A 120 -44.65 -39.60 9.65
CA SER A 120 -45.00 -38.40 10.43
C SER A 120 -43.77 -37.57 10.79
N GLN A 121 -42.65 -38.22 11.14
CA GLN A 121 -41.40 -37.53 11.44
C GLN A 121 -40.80 -36.84 10.20
N ARG A 122 -40.86 -37.49 9.03
CA ARG A 122 -40.45 -36.89 7.74
C ARG A 122 -41.32 -35.68 7.40
N GLN A 123 -42.63 -35.75 7.61
CA GLN A 123 -43.56 -34.64 7.38
C GLN A 123 -43.30 -33.44 8.32
N VAL A 124 -42.99 -33.69 9.60
CA VAL A 124 -42.66 -32.61 10.55
C VAL A 124 -41.36 -31.92 10.17
N LEU A 125 -40.31 -32.68 9.84
CA LEU A 125 -39.02 -32.13 9.43
C LEU A 125 -39.09 -31.39 8.09
N SER A 126 -39.88 -31.89 7.12
CA SER A 126 -40.10 -31.18 5.86
C SER A 126 -40.88 -29.88 6.07
N ALA A 127 -41.91 -29.88 6.92
CA ALA A 127 -42.65 -28.66 7.25
C ALA A 127 -41.76 -27.61 7.95
N GLN A 128 -40.89 -28.04 8.87
CA GLN A 128 -39.90 -27.15 9.49
C GLN A 128 -38.91 -26.58 8.47
N LYS A 129 -38.42 -27.41 7.54
CA LYS A 129 -37.54 -26.95 6.45
C LYS A 129 -38.23 -25.92 5.56
N ASP A 130 -39.48 -26.16 5.19
CA ASP A 130 -40.26 -25.24 4.36
C ASP A 130 -40.46 -23.88 5.05
N THR A 131 -40.72 -23.87 6.37
CA THR A 131 -40.81 -22.62 7.14
C THR A 131 -39.49 -21.83 7.16
N LEU A 132 -38.36 -22.50 7.34
CA LEU A 132 -37.05 -21.83 7.32
C LEU A 132 -36.68 -21.33 5.92
N LEU A 133 -37.08 -22.04 4.86
CA LEU A 133 -36.91 -21.60 3.48
C LEU A 133 -37.77 -20.37 3.14
N ASP A 134 -38.97 -20.28 3.70
CA ASP A 134 -39.82 -19.09 3.57
C ASP A 134 -39.20 -17.90 4.32
N GLU A 135 -38.72 -18.10 5.55
CA GLU A 135 -38.00 -17.08 6.33
C GLU A 135 -36.73 -16.60 5.60
N GLU A 136 -35.94 -17.52 5.03
CA GLU A 136 -34.75 -17.17 4.24
C GLU A 136 -35.11 -16.35 3.00
N ARG A 137 -36.19 -16.71 2.30
CA ARG A 137 -36.69 -15.92 1.16
C ARG A 137 -37.12 -14.51 1.57
N GLN A 138 -37.82 -14.38 2.70
CA GLN A 138 -38.20 -13.07 3.24
C GLN A 138 -36.98 -12.24 3.66
N ALA A 139 -36.00 -12.86 4.33
CA ALA A 139 -34.75 -12.21 4.70
C ALA A 139 -33.98 -11.71 3.46
N ASN A 140 -33.94 -12.50 2.38
CA ASN A 140 -33.34 -12.10 1.11
C ASN A 140 -34.04 -10.88 0.50
N LEU A 141 -35.37 -10.85 0.50
CA LEU A 141 -36.14 -9.70 0.01
C LEU A 141 -35.91 -8.45 0.86
N LEU A 142 -35.82 -8.58 2.18
CA LEU A 142 -35.50 -7.47 3.10
C LEU A 142 -34.08 -6.94 2.86
N SER A 143 -33.10 -7.83 2.69
CA SER A 143 -31.72 -7.44 2.37
C SER A 143 -31.66 -6.65 1.05
N GLN A 144 -32.32 -7.16 0.00
CA GLN A 144 -32.38 -6.49 -1.29
C GLN A 144 -33.11 -5.14 -1.21
N SER A 145 -34.24 -5.09 -0.51
CA SER A 145 -35.01 -3.84 -0.32
C SER A 145 -34.20 -2.79 0.45
N GLY A 146 -33.42 -3.21 1.46
CA GLY A 146 -32.54 -2.33 2.22
C GLY A 146 -31.44 -1.73 1.34
N ARG A 147 -30.83 -2.54 0.46
CA ARG A 147 -29.84 -2.07 -0.52
C ARG A 147 -30.43 -1.09 -1.52
N ASP A 148 -31.58 -1.43 -2.09
CA ASP A 148 -32.25 -0.59 -3.10
C ASP A 148 -32.66 0.76 -2.51
N LEU A 149 -33.20 0.76 -1.29
CA LEU A 149 -33.56 1.97 -0.57
C LEU A 149 -32.33 2.81 -0.25
N ALA A 150 -31.23 2.20 0.20
CA ALA A 150 -29.95 2.91 0.41
C ALA A 150 -29.42 3.54 -0.89
N ALA A 151 -29.54 2.84 -2.03
CA ALA A 151 -29.15 3.36 -3.34
C ALA A 151 -30.05 4.51 -3.82
N GLN A 152 -31.36 4.41 -3.60
CA GLN A 152 -32.31 5.48 -3.89
C GLN A 152 -31.99 6.75 -3.09
N ILE A 153 -31.69 6.60 -1.80
CA ILE A 153 -31.27 7.73 -0.96
C ILE A 153 -30.04 8.43 -1.53
N ILE A 154 -29.03 7.68 -2.00
CA ILE A 154 -27.83 8.29 -2.63
C ILE A 154 -28.20 9.09 -3.87
N ASN A 155 -29.06 8.56 -4.73
CA ASN A 155 -29.51 9.26 -5.94
C ASN A 155 -30.33 10.52 -5.60
N LEU A 156 -31.17 10.45 -4.57
CA LEU A 156 -31.95 11.58 -4.08
C LEU A 156 -31.05 12.67 -3.51
N ARG A 157 -30.11 12.32 -2.62
CA ARG A 157 -29.08 13.25 -2.09
C ARG A 157 -28.30 13.91 -3.21
N ARG A 158 -27.89 13.13 -4.22
CA ARG A 158 -27.17 13.64 -5.39
C ARG A 158 -28.01 14.61 -6.23
N SER A 159 -29.29 14.32 -6.41
CA SER A 159 -30.24 15.21 -7.11
C SER A 159 -30.43 16.53 -6.36
N LEU A 160 -30.66 16.45 -5.04
CA LEU A 160 -30.76 17.62 -4.16
C LEU A 160 -29.49 18.47 -4.23
N PHE A 161 -28.31 17.84 -4.16
CA PHE A 161 -27.02 18.51 -4.27
C PHE A 161 -26.84 19.22 -5.63
N ASN A 162 -27.16 18.55 -6.74
CA ASN A 162 -27.07 19.15 -8.08
C ASN A 162 -28.03 20.34 -8.25
N SER A 163 -29.24 20.23 -7.72
CA SER A 163 -30.20 21.32 -7.68
C SER A 163 -29.66 22.49 -6.86
N GLN A 164 -29.17 22.24 -5.64
CA GLN A 164 -28.62 23.27 -4.77
C GLN A 164 -27.41 24.00 -5.37
N ILE A 165 -26.50 23.30 -6.04
CA ILE A 165 -25.30 23.91 -6.66
C ILE A 165 -25.64 24.76 -7.89
N SER A 166 -26.67 24.37 -8.66
CA SER A 166 -27.06 25.07 -9.88
C SER A 166 -28.02 26.24 -9.66
N THR A 167 -28.66 26.33 -8.49
CA THR A 167 -29.54 27.45 -8.14
C THR A 167 -28.77 28.76 -7.96
N ARG A 168 -29.24 29.81 -8.62
CA ARG A 168 -28.70 31.16 -8.48
C ARG A 168 -29.45 31.90 -7.37
N SER A 169 -28.71 32.41 -6.39
CA SER A 169 -29.23 33.21 -5.27
C SER A 169 -28.67 34.63 -5.29
N ALA A 170 -29.24 35.51 -4.46
CA ALA A 170 -28.82 36.90 -4.36
C ALA A 170 -27.34 36.98 -3.95
N SER A 171 -26.52 37.70 -4.73
CA SER A 171 -25.09 37.86 -4.45
C SER A 171 -24.87 38.62 -3.13
N PRO A 172 -23.77 38.35 -2.37
CA PRO A 172 -23.42 39.11 -1.17
C PRO A 172 -23.23 40.62 -1.37
N LEU A 173 -23.07 41.08 -2.62
CA LEU A 173 -23.03 42.51 -2.97
C LEU A 173 -24.42 43.16 -3.06
N SER A 174 -25.49 42.37 -3.09
CA SER A 174 -26.86 42.87 -3.22
C SER A 174 -27.50 43.12 -1.85
N PRO A 175 -28.31 44.19 -1.69
CA PRO A 175 -29.06 44.43 -0.46
C PRO A 175 -30.04 43.29 -0.11
N ALA A 176 -30.54 42.59 -1.13
CA ALA A 176 -31.46 41.46 -0.98
C ALA A 176 -30.84 40.32 -0.17
N PHE A 177 -29.55 40.01 -0.37
CA PHE A 177 -28.83 39.00 0.42
C PHE A 177 -28.77 39.37 1.91
N TRP A 178 -28.54 40.65 2.22
CA TRP A 178 -28.47 41.11 3.60
C TRP A 178 -29.85 41.15 4.24
N SER A 179 -30.91 41.45 3.48
CA SER A 179 -32.28 41.43 4.01
C SER A 179 -32.72 40.05 4.50
N THR A 180 -32.28 38.95 3.86
CA THR A 180 -32.61 37.59 4.30
C THR A 180 -31.88 37.17 5.58
N LEU A 181 -30.70 37.74 5.85
CA LEU A 181 -29.95 37.54 7.11
C LEU A 181 -30.47 38.43 8.24
N ILE A 182 -30.91 39.65 7.91
CA ILE A 182 -31.32 40.67 8.90
C ILE A 182 -32.80 40.54 9.29
N ARG A 183 -33.66 40.02 8.39
CA ARG A 183 -35.09 39.79 8.64
C ARG A 183 -35.43 38.35 8.26
N PRO A 184 -35.19 37.38 9.16
CA PRO A 184 -35.66 36.01 8.96
C PRO A 184 -37.18 35.98 8.86
N THR A 185 -37.74 34.93 8.27
CA THR A 185 -39.20 34.72 8.27
C THR A 185 -39.72 34.61 9.71
N GLU A 186 -40.97 35.02 9.94
CA GLU A 186 -41.61 34.95 11.26
C GLU A 186 -41.60 33.52 11.82
N ASP A 187 -41.73 32.51 10.96
CA ASP A 187 -41.61 31.09 11.29
C ASP A 187 -40.20 30.70 11.78
N ASP A 188 -39.15 31.21 11.11
CA ASP A 188 -37.76 30.93 11.49
C ASP A 188 -37.43 31.58 12.84
N LEU A 189 -37.94 32.80 13.09
CA LEU A 189 -37.83 33.49 14.38
C LEU A 189 -38.55 32.74 15.50
N GLY A 190 -39.77 32.25 15.25
CA GLY A 190 -40.53 31.48 16.24
C GLY A 190 -39.85 30.17 16.64
N ARG A 191 -39.20 29.48 15.69
CA ARG A 191 -38.44 28.25 15.98
C ARG A 191 -37.12 28.55 16.70
N LEU A 192 -36.44 29.64 16.33
CA LEU A 192 -35.20 30.07 17.00
C LEU A 192 -35.46 30.51 18.44
N ASN A 193 -36.55 31.24 18.69
CA ASN A 193 -36.96 31.60 20.05
C ASN A 193 -37.27 30.36 20.89
N ARG A 194 -37.99 29.37 20.34
CA ARG A 194 -38.22 28.08 21.05
C ARG A 194 -36.91 27.38 21.43
N LEU A 195 -35.98 27.25 20.48
CA LEU A 195 -34.67 26.66 20.78
C LEU A 195 -33.91 27.48 21.83
N SER A 196 -33.97 28.81 21.75
CA SER A 196 -33.36 29.71 22.73
C SER A 196 -33.96 29.51 24.12
N ASP A 197 -35.28 29.38 24.24
CA ASP A 197 -35.97 29.12 25.49
C ASP A 197 -35.59 27.75 26.07
N GLU A 198 -35.48 26.71 25.22
CA GLU A 198 -35.00 25.38 25.63
C GLU A 198 -33.55 25.40 26.13
N VAL A 199 -32.68 26.19 25.50
CA VAL A 199 -31.28 26.36 25.94
C VAL A 199 -31.23 27.15 27.26
N TRP A 200 -32.04 28.18 27.40
CA TRP A 200 -32.08 29.01 28.60
C TRP A 200 -32.61 28.23 29.80
N THR A 201 -33.70 27.48 29.61
CA THR A 201 -34.25 26.58 30.65
C THR A 201 -33.26 25.47 31.03
N ALA A 202 -32.51 24.90 30.08
CA ALA A 202 -31.43 23.97 30.38
C ALA A 202 -30.30 24.61 31.21
N PHE A 203 -29.99 25.88 30.97
CA PHE A 203 -28.99 26.62 31.75
C PHE A 203 -29.48 26.95 33.16
N GLU A 204 -30.74 27.39 33.30
CA GLU A 204 -31.36 27.67 34.60
C GLU A 204 -31.45 26.41 35.47
N THR A 205 -31.83 25.26 34.87
CA THR A 205 -31.88 23.97 35.58
C THR A 205 -30.49 23.48 35.99
N ALA A 206 -29.47 23.69 35.16
CA ALA A 206 -28.08 23.40 35.51
C ALA A 206 -27.55 24.26 36.69
N LEU A 207 -28.01 25.52 36.80
CA LEU A 207 -27.67 26.45 37.89
C LEU A 207 -28.59 26.37 39.12
N ALA A 208 -29.61 25.48 39.10
CA ALA A 208 -30.50 25.31 40.23
C ALA A 208 -29.75 24.82 41.49
N PRO A 209 -30.24 25.11 42.72
CA PRO A 209 -29.52 24.86 43.98
C PRO A 209 -29.00 23.42 44.18
N GLY A 210 -29.68 22.43 43.59
CA GLY A 210 -29.29 21.01 43.63
C GLY A 210 -28.17 20.61 42.66
N ASN A 211 -28.13 21.22 41.47
CA ASN A 211 -27.22 20.80 40.38
C ASN A 211 -26.06 21.79 40.13
N ARG A 212 -26.14 23.02 40.67
CA ARG A 212 -25.13 24.08 40.52
C ARG A 212 -23.72 23.67 40.93
N GLY A 213 -23.58 22.82 41.96
CA GLY A 213 -22.28 22.35 42.43
C GLY A 213 -21.57 21.50 41.37
N LEU A 214 -22.29 20.56 40.76
CA LEU A 214 -21.77 19.70 39.70
C LEU A 214 -21.47 20.49 38.42
N PHE A 215 -22.35 21.42 38.04
CA PHE A 215 -22.13 22.25 36.85
C PHE A 215 -20.94 23.22 37.01
N LEU A 216 -20.82 23.92 38.15
CA LEU A 216 -19.70 24.85 38.40
C LEU A 216 -18.36 24.11 38.53
N THR A 217 -18.32 22.96 39.19
CA THR A 217 -17.10 22.16 39.31
C THR A 217 -16.64 21.63 37.96
N THR A 218 -17.54 21.11 37.13
CA THR A 218 -17.22 20.67 35.77
C THR A 218 -16.73 21.82 34.89
N LEU A 219 -17.32 23.01 35.01
CA LEU A 219 -16.86 24.21 34.30
C LEU A 219 -15.44 24.64 34.71
N ILE A 220 -15.14 24.65 36.01
CA ILE A 220 -13.80 24.97 36.53
C ILE A 220 -12.77 23.92 36.06
N ILE A 221 -13.11 22.64 36.17
CA ILE A 221 -12.25 21.53 35.73
C ILE A 221 -11.98 21.62 34.22
N ALA A 222 -13.00 21.90 33.40
CA ALA A 222 -12.85 22.07 31.96
C ALA A 222 -11.91 23.25 31.62
N ALA A 223 -12.06 24.39 32.30
CA ALA A 223 -11.18 25.55 32.13
C ALA A 223 -9.73 25.23 32.55
N LEU A 224 -9.56 24.47 33.64
CA LEU A 224 -8.25 24.02 34.12
C LEU A 224 -7.59 23.05 33.14
N ILE A 225 -8.34 22.08 32.59
CA ILE A 225 -7.85 21.15 31.55
C ILE A 225 -7.41 21.91 30.30
N TRP A 226 -8.21 22.86 29.83
CA TRP A 226 -7.88 23.66 28.66
C TRP A 226 -6.61 24.48 28.89
N VAL A 227 -6.54 25.27 29.96
CA VAL A 227 -5.46 26.25 30.16
C VAL A 227 -4.22 25.63 30.79
N VAL A 228 -4.39 24.95 31.93
CA VAL A 228 -3.29 24.36 32.70
C VAL A 228 -2.89 23.02 32.11
N GLY A 229 -3.85 22.15 31.83
CA GLY A 229 -3.61 20.81 31.27
C GLY A 229 -2.82 20.87 29.96
N ARG A 230 -3.16 21.80 29.06
CA ARG A 230 -2.41 22.04 27.82
C ARG A 230 -0.98 22.51 28.06
N ARG A 231 -0.77 23.50 28.92
CA ARG A 231 0.59 24.01 29.22
C ARG A 231 1.45 22.92 29.88
N LEU A 232 0.84 22.10 30.74
CA LEU A 232 1.50 21.01 31.42
C LEU A 232 1.85 19.89 30.44
N LEU A 233 0.92 19.48 29.57
CA LEU A 233 1.20 18.51 28.50
C LEU A 233 2.28 18.99 27.53
N GLU A 234 2.29 20.26 27.15
CA GLU A 234 3.37 20.81 26.31
C GLU A 234 4.72 20.77 27.02
N ARG A 235 4.78 21.11 28.31
CA ARG A 235 6.01 21.03 29.11
C ARG A 235 6.48 19.59 29.28
N LEU A 236 5.57 18.66 29.58
CA LEU A 236 5.86 17.23 29.71
C LEU A 236 6.30 16.64 28.37
N ALA A 237 5.65 17.00 27.26
CA ALA A 237 6.03 16.54 25.93
C ALA A 237 7.43 17.05 25.55
N ILE A 238 7.76 18.30 25.84
CA ILE A 238 9.14 18.79 25.62
C ILE A 238 10.12 17.99 26.48
N TRP A 239 9.84 17.88 27.78
CA TRP A 239 10.70 17.17 28.72
C TRP A 239 10.92 15.70 28.33
N SER A 240 9.88 14.97 27.97
CA SER A 240 9.98 13.57 27.53
C SER A 240 10.77 13.44 26.24
N MET A 241 10.57 14.36 25.29
CA MET A 241 11.34 14.41 24.04
C MET A 241 12.81 14.78 24.26
N ILE A 242 13.18 15.51 25.33
CA ILE A 242 14.59 15.75 25.68
C ILE A 242 15.21 14.53 26.35
N ARG A 243 14.45 13.87 27.23
CA ARG A 243 14.97 12.81 28.09
C ARG A 243 15.03 11.44 27.39
N TRP A 244 14.07 11.13 26.52
CA TRP A 244 13.86 9.77 25.99
C TRP A 244 14.26 9.65 24.52
N LEU A 245 14.23 10.73 23.73
CA LEU A 245 14.59 10.68 22.32
C LEU A 245 16.01 11.20 22.07
N PRO A 246 16.84 10.46 21.31
CA PRO A 246 18.16 10.92 20.91
C PRO A 246 18.10 12.16 20.03
N GLU A 247 19.21 12.90 19.96
CA GLU A 247 19.32 14.08 19.10
C GLU A 247 19.17 13.68 17.62
N GLY A 248 18.16 14.23 16.94
CA GLY A 248 17.87 13.83 15.57
C GLY A 248 16.58 14.43 15.01
N ARG A 249 16.21 13.98 13.80
CA ARG A 249 15.02 14.45 13.07
C ARG A 249 13.71 14.01 13.73
N LEU A 250 13.67 12.79 14.30
CA LEU A 250 12.52 12.28 15.03
C LEU A 250 12.08 13.18 16.17
N ARG A 251 13.04 13.75 16.92
CA ARG A 251 12.72 14.66 18.03
C ARG A 251 11.92 15.87 17.55
N ARG A 252 12.15 16.33 16.31
CA ARG A 252 11.40 17.44 15.68
C ARG A 252 10.00 16.99 15.26
N SER A 253 9.88 15.87 14.55
CA SER A 253 8.59 15.38 14.06
C SER A 253 7.67 14.88 15.18
N ALA A 254 8.22 14.18 16.16
CA ALA A 254 7.49 13.74 17.35
C ALA A 254 7.01 14.92 18.21
N LEU A 255 7.81 15.99 18.35
CA LEU A 255 7.36 17.18 19.07
C LEU A 255 6.21 17.89 18.32
N ALA A 256 6.32 18.03 17.00
CA ALA A 256 5.24 18.63 16.20
C ALA A 256 3.94 17.82 16.29
N LEU A 257 4.02 16.49 16.18
CA LEU A 257 2.88 15.58 16.33
C LEU A 257 2.26 15.68 17.73
N THR A 258 3.07 15.62 18.78
CA THR A 258 2.58 15.67 20.17
C THR A 258 1.97 17.01 20.54
N ILE A 259 2.51 18.14 20.05
CA ILE A 259 1.89 19.46 20.26
C ILE A 259 0.53 19.54 19.58
N GLY A 260 0.42 19.03 18.34
CA GLY A 260 -0.86 18.96 17.62
C GLY A 260 -1.88 18.09 18.35
N LEU A 261 -1.50 16.87 18.73
CA LEU A 261 -2.37 15.95 19.48
C LEU A 261 -2.76 16.50 20.85
N ALA A 262 -1.82 17.10 21.59
CA ALA A 262 -2.11 17.70 22.89
C ALA A 262 -3.15 18.83 22.78
N THR A 263 -3.11 19.64 21.72
CA THR A 263 -4.16 20.66 21.50
C THR A 263 -5.53 20.07 21.22
N ILE A 264 -5.58 19.02 20.41
CA ILE A 264 -6.83 18.34 20.06
C ILE A 264 -7.40 17.70 21.33
N VAL A 265 -6.61 16.91 22.04
CA VAL A 265 -7.03 16.19 23.25
C VAL A 265 -7.49 17.15 24.35
N THR A 266 -6.76 18.25 24.61
CA THR A 266 -7.12 19.17 25.71
C THR A 266 -8.39 19.96 25.44
N ILE A 267 -8.57 20.45 24.21
CA ILE A 267 -9.77 21.20 23.83
C ILE A 267 -10.98 20.25 23.82
N ASN A 268 -10.83 19.04 23.28
CA ASN A 268 -11.93 18.08 23.21
C ASN A 268 -12.27 17.48 24.57
N ALA A 269 -11.28 17.20 25.43
CA ALA A 269 -11.54 16.73 26.79
C ALA A 269 -12.31 17.78 27.60
N ALA A 270 -11.93 19.07 27.49
CA ALA A 270 -12.67 20.15 28.14
C ALA A 270 -14.11 20.26 27.60
N ALA A 271 -14.31 20.21 26.28
CA ALA A 271 -15.64 20.28 25.67
C ALA A 271 -16.53 19.08 26.02
N SER A 272 -15.99 17.86 25.98
CA SER A 272 -16.71 16.64 26.36
C SER A 272 -17.07 16.63 27.84
N LEU A 273 -16.19 17.15 28.71
CA LEU A 273 -16.47 17.27 30.14
C LEU A 273 -17.56 18.30 30.43
N LEU A 274 -17.59 19.41 29.70
CA LEU A 274 -18.69 20.39 29.75
C LEU A 274 -20.01 19.77 29.30
N ARG A 275 -20.01 19.01 28.19
CA ARG A 275 -21.19 18.27 27.74
C ARG A 275 -21.68 17.29 28.80
N TRP A 276 -20.78 16.50 29.39
CA TRP A 276 -21.12 15.55 30.45
C TRP A 276 -21.69 16.26 31.68
N GLY A 277 -21.08 17.37 32.10
CA GLY A 277 -21.59 18.20 33.18
C GLY A 277 -23.01 18.69 32.90
N LEU A 278 -23.24 19.22 31.70
CA LEU A 278 -24.55 19.74 31.30
C LEU A 278 -25.63 18.64 31.25
N VAL A 279 -25.36 17.51 30.58
CA VAL A 279 -26.31 16.37 30.44
C VAL A 279 -26.70 15.77 31.80
N ASN A 280 -25.79 15.75 32.77
CA ASN A 280 -26.11 15.23 34.11
C ASN A 280 -26.74 16.26 35.04
N SER A 281 -26.61 17.55 34.73
CA SER A 281 -27.12 18.67 35.54
C SER A 281 -28.48 19.20 35.07
N ALA A 282 -28.89 18.90 33.84
CA ALA A 282 -30.11 19.43 33.22
C ALA A 282 -30.83 18.36 32.39
N THR A 283 -32.16 18.40 32.37
CA THR A 283 -32.99 17.62 31.44
C THR A 283 -33.01 18.33 30.11
N LEU A 284 -32.24 17.83 29.14
CA LEU A 284 -32.09 18.43 27.81
C LEU A 284 -33.14 17.86 26.84
N SER A 285 -33.71 18.72 26.00
CA SER A 285 -34.51 18.29 24.85
C SER A 285 -33.63 17.56 23.83
N ALA A 286 -34.24 16.74 22.97
CA ALA A 286 -33.52 16.02 21.92
C ALA A 286 -32.83 16.97 20.92
N ASP A 287 -33.47 18.11 20.62
CA ASP A 287 -32.94 19.12 19.70
C ASP A 287 -31.71 19.84 20.30
N VAL A 288 -31.74 20.19 21.59
CA VAL A 288 -30.58 20.77 22.30
C VAL A 288 -29.43 19.76 22.41
N LEU A 289 -29.74 18.49 22.69
CA LEU A 289 -28.71 17.44 22.77
C LEU A 289 -28.04 17.17 21.41
N ASN A 290 -28.81 17.16 20.33
CA ASN A 290 -28.29 17.06 18.96
C ASN A 290 -27.40 18.28 18.64
N LEU A 291 -27.88 19.50 18.95
CA LEU A 291 -27.13 20.73 18.75
C LEU A 291 -25.78 20.69 19.47
N ILE A 292 -25.74 20.32 20.76
CA ILE A 292 -24.49 20.18 21.52
C ILE A 292 -23.55 19.16 20.86
N GLY A 293 -24.08 18.04 20.35
CA GLY A 293 -23.30 17.04 19.61
C GLY A 293 -22.69 17.58 18.32
N GLN A 294 -23.45 18.34 17.53
CA GLN A 294 -22.97 18.97 16.30
C GLN A 294 -21.90 20.04 16.59
N TRP A 295 -22.09 20.85 17.63
CA TRP A 295 -21.11 21.83 18.10
C TRP A 295 -19.82 21.18 18.58
N LEU A 296 -19.91 20.06 19.31
CA LEU A 296 -18.74 19.29 19.74
C LEU A 296 -17.95 18.76 18.54
N THR A 297 -18.64 18.25 17.51
CA THR A 297 -18.02 17.79 16.26
C THR A 297 -17.31 18.94 15.52
N LEU A 298 -17.95 20.11 15.43
CA LEU A 298 -17.35 21.31 14.85
C LEU A 298 -16.12 21.78 15.65
N LEU A 299 -16.18 21.71 16.97
CA LEU A 299 -15.10 22.09 17.87
C LEU A 299 -13.91 21.12 17.74
N ILE A 300 -14.15 19.81 17.57
CA ILE A 300 -13.11 18.83 17.23
C ILE A 300 -12.40 19.27 15.93
N PHE A 301 -13.15 19.55 14.87
CA PHE A 301 -12.58 19.97 13.59
C PHE A 301 -11.76 21.28 13.71
N CYS A 302 -12.28 22.27 14.43
CA CYS A 302 -11.58 23.53 14.70
C CYS A 302 -10.30 23.32 15.53
N SER A 303 -10.36 22.47 16.55
CA SER A 303 -9.19 22.10 17.37
C SER A 303 -8.10 21.43 16.53
N PHE A 304 -8.51 20.63 15.53
CA PHE A 304 -7.62 19.97 14.58
C PHE A 304 -6.90 20.98 13.69
N ILE A 305 -7.60 21.97 13.14
CA ILE A 305 -7.00 23.06 12.34
C ILE A 305 -5.97 23.85 13.17
N VAL A 306 -6.31 24.21 14.40
CA VAL A 306 -5.39 24.92 15.31
C VAL A 306 -4.18 24.05 15.65
N GLY A 307 -4.39 22.77 15.93
CA GLY A 307 -3.32 21.83 16.27
C GLY A 307 -2.34 21.63 15.13
N LEU A 308 -2.84 21.38 13.91
CA LEU A 308 -2.01 21.29 12.70
C LEU A 308 -1.26 22.60 12.43
N GLY A 309 -1.95 23.75 12.56
CA GLY A 309 -1.32 25.06 12.38
C GLY A 309 -0.15 25.30 13.35
N ARG A 310 -0.30 24.91 14.61
CA ARG A 310 0.78 24.99 15.62
C ARG A 310 1.90 24.00 15.35
N ALA A 311 1.56 22.77 14.96
CA ALA A 311 2.53 21.73 14.63
C ALA A 311 3.40 22.11 13.42
N MET A 312 2.80 22.69 12.37
CA MET A 312 3.50 23.07 11.15
C MET A 312 4.31 24.36 11.27
N LEU A 313 3.75 25.40 11.89
CA LEU A 313 4.41 26.71 11.96
C LEU A 313 5.44 26.75 13.11
N MET A 314 5.20 26.00 14.19
CA MET A 314 6.10 25.81 15.31
C MET A 314 6.78 27.10 15.81
N LEU A 315 5.98 28.12 16.14
CA LEU A 315 6.46 29.47 16.43
C LEU A 315 7.38 29.54 17.66
N SER A 316 7.14 28.69 18.67
CA SER A 316 7.91 28.71 19.91
C SER A 316 9.33 28.17 19.76
N ARG A 317 9.60 27.33 18.75
CA ARG A 317 10.89 26.65 18.52
C ARG A 317 11.21 26.59 17.02
N PRO A 318 11.70 27.69 16.43
CA PRO A 318 11.99 27.77 14.98
C PRO A 318 12.88 26.65 14.44
N SER A 319 13.90 26.24 15.20
CA SER A 319 14.86 25.20 14.79
C SER A 319 14.26 23.79 14.69
N TRP A 320 13.04 23.59 15.22
CA TRP A 320 12.34 22.30 15.23
C TRP A 320 11.24 22.24 14.17
N ARG A 321 11.06 23.30 13.37
CA ARG A 321 10.05 23.36 12.31
C ARG A 321 10.30 22.27 11.26
N LEU A 322 9.27 21.48 10.96
CA LEU A 322 9.32 20.44 9.92
C LEU A 322 9.34 21.03 8.51
N PRO A 323 8.39 21.91 8.11
CA PRO A 323 8.41 22.47 6.78
C PRO A 323 9.56 23.47 6.62
N PRO A 324 10.25 23.50 5.46
CA PRO A 324 11.31 24.47 5.17
C PRO A 324 10.73 25.85 4.86
N ILE A 325 10.02 26.43 5.82
CA ILE A 325 9.41 27.77 5.74
C ILE A 325 10.31 28.73 6.52
N PRO A 326 10.67 29.90 5.97
CA PRO A 326 11.40 30.94 6.70
C PRO A 326 10.64 31.47 7.92
N ASP A 327 11.36 31.83 8.98
CA ASP A 327 10.79 32.30 10.26
C ASP A 327 9.90 33.53 10.13
N GLN A 328 10.25 34.44 9.21
CA GLN A 328 9.46 35.63 8.96
C GLN A 328 8.08 35.27 8.39
N ILE A 329 8.00 34.24 7.55
CA ILE A 329 6.74 33.77 6.97
C ILE A 329 5.93 33.01 8.01
N ALA A 330 6.56 32.15 8.81
CA ALA A 330 5.87 31.38 9.84
C ALA A 330 5.24 32.27 10.93
N THR A 331 5.98 33.29 11.39
CA THR A 331 5.45 34.30 12.33
C THR A 331 4.37 35.16 11.70
N ALA A 332 4.46 35.47 10.41
CA ALA A 332 3.41 36.18 9.68
C ALA A 332 2.11 35.37 9.57
N LEU A 333 2.20 34.06 9.33
CA LEU A 333 1.05 33.17 9.19
C LEU A 333 0.50 32.64 10.53
N GLY A 334 1.27 32.77 11.62
CA GLY A 334 0.93 32.31 12.98
C GLY A 334 -0.52 32.51 13.45
N PRO A 335 -1.15 33.69 13.28
CA PRO A 335 -2.50 33.90 13.80
C PRO A 335 -3.62 33.28 12.94
N PHE A 336 -3.36 32.96 11.66
CA PHE A 336 -4.41 32.54 10.73
C PHE A 336 -5.11 31.23 11.07
N PRO A 337 -4.41 30.16 11.54
CA PRO A 337 -5.10 28.93 11.96
C PRO A 337 -6.11 29.15 13.09
N LEU A 338 -5.80 30.03 14.04
CA LEU A 338 -6.71 30.39 15.13
C LEU A 338 -7.88 31.25 14.62
N ILE A 339 -7.60 32.26 13.78
CA ILE A 339 -8.65 33.10 13.18
C ILE A 339 -9.60 32.26 12.34
N LEU A 340 -9.07 31.32 11.55
CA LEU A 340 -9.86 30.40 10.74
C LEU A 340 -10.74 29.51 11.61
N ALA A 341 -10.18 28.90 12.66
CA ALA A 341 -10.95 28.06 13.57
C ALA A 341 -12.06 28.83 14.30
N LEU A 342 -11.78 30.05 14.77
CA LEU A 342 -12.81 30.90 15.40
C LEU A 342 -13.87 31.36 14.40
N ALA A 343 -13.48 31.72 13.19
CA ALA A 343 -14.42 32.09 12.13
C ALA A 343 -15.33 30.92 11.77
N LEU A 344 -14.79 29.71 11.60
CA LEU A 344 -15.58 28.51 11.33
C LEU A 344 -16.50 28.15 12.51
N LEU A 345 -16.03 28.31 13.75
CA LEU A 345 -16.86 28.07 14.93
C LEU A 345 -18.08 28.99 14.97
N LEU A 346 -17.95 30.23 14.49
CA LEU A 346 -19.07 31.16 14.37
C LEU A 346 -19.95 30.84 13.15
N THR A 347 -19.37 30.86 11.94
CA THR A 347 -20.17 30.77 10.70
C THR A 347 -20.72 29.37 10.44
N ALA A 348 -19.94 28.31 10.70
CA ALA A 348 -20.47 26.94 10.60
C ALA A 348 -21.29 26.55 11.85
N GLY A 349 -21.16 27.29 12.96
CA GLY A 349 -22.04 27.15 14.11
C GLY A 349 -23.48 27.56 13.79
N GLU A 350 -23.65 28.66 13.05
CA GLU A 350 -24.95 29.08 12.51
C GLU A 350 -25.56 28.02 11.60
N GLU A 351 -24.76 27.35 10.75
CA GLU A 351 -25.22 26.23 9.92
C GLU A 351 -25.76 25.07 10.77
N ARG A 352 -25.12 24.75 11.91
CA ARG A 352 -25.61 23.71 12.86
C ARG A 352 -26.89 24.13 13.57
N ILE A 353 -27.07 25.41 13.86
CA ILE A 353 -28.31 25.93 14.44
C ILE A 353 -29.44 25.83 13.41
N ASN A 354 -29.18 26.25 12.18
CA ASN A 354 -30.13 26.20 11.07
C ASN A 354 -30.57 24.77 10.72
N SER A 355 -29.67 23.79 10.81
CA SER A 355 -30.00 22.37 10.57
C SER A 355 -30.97 21.81 11.61
N VAL A 356 -30.85 22.21 12.89
CA VAL A 356 -31.70 21.74 13.99
C VAL A 356 -33.10 22.38 13.94
N ILE A 357 -33.14 23.69 13.70
CA ILE A 357 -34.37 24.50 13.58
C ILE A 357 -35.12 24.20 12.27
N ALA A 358 -34.47 23.49 11.32
CA ALA A 358 -34.97 23.24 9.98
C ALA A 358 -35.38 24.55 9.28
N SER A 359 -34.48 25.53 9.31
CA SER A 359 -34.71 26.87 8.77
C SER A 359 -35.00 26.86 7.27
N SER A 360 -35.54 27.96 6.76
CA SER A 360 -35.76 28.13 5.33
C SER A 360 -34.49 27.90 4.48
N LEU A 361 -34.66 27.32 3.28
CA LEU A 361 -33.56 27.07 2.34
C LEU A 361 -32.79 28.38 2.00
N ALA A 362 -33.51 29.50 1.94
CA ALA A 362 -32.91 30.81 1.68
C ALA A 362 -31.92 31.23 2.79
N LEU A 363 -32.28 31.04 4.07
CA LEU A 363 -31.40 31.34 5.20
C LEU A 363 -30.17 30.41 5.20
N THR A 364 -30.37 29.11 4.96
CA THR A 364 -29.28 28.13 4.89
C THR A 364 -28.29 28.46 3.76
N VAL A 365 -28.78 28.79 2.56
CA VAL A 365 -27.94 29.19 1.43
C VAL A 365 -27.21 30.51 1.72
N ALA A 366 -27.85 31.45 2.41
CA ALA A 366 -27.23 32.71 2.80
C ALA A 366 -26.07 32.51 3.79
N VAL A 367 -26.26 31.69 4.83
CA VAL A 367 -25.22 31.33 5.81
C VAL A 367 -24.08 30.55 5.16
N ASN A 368 -24.37 29.66 4.22
CA ASN A 368 -23.35 28.96 3.43
C ASN A 368 -22.52 29.94 2.59
N GLY A 369 -23.18 30.91 1.95
CA GLY A 369 -22.51 31.99 1.22
C GLY A 369 -21.62 32.86 2.13
N LEU A 370 -22.09 33.17 3.34
CA LEU A 370 -21.33 33.91 4.34
C LEU A 370 -20.10 33.13 4.80
N THR A 371 -20.26 31.84 5.12
CA THR A 371 -19.16 30.94 5.52
C THR A 371 -18.08 30.87 4.42
N ALA A 372 -18.50 30.73 3.16
CA ALA A 372 -17.61 30.74 2.01
C ALA A 372 -16.86 32.08 1.87
N LEU A 373 -17.58 33.21 2.01
CA LEU A 373 -16.99 34.55 1.92
C LEU A 373 -15.93 34.78 3.01
N VAL A 374 -16.29 34.53 4.28
CA VAL A 374 -15.38 34.72 5.42
C VAL A 374 -14.13 33.85 5.28
N THR A 375 -14.31 32.57 4.94
CA THR A 375 -13.20 31.64 4.76
C THR A 375 -12.30 32.06 3.58
N ALA A 376 -12.89 32.41 2.43
CA ALA A 376 -12.14 32.87 1.26
C ALA A 376 -11.32 34.14 1.56
N LEU A 377 -11.89 35.09 2.30
CA LEU A 377 -11.18 36.30 2.73
C LEU A 377 -10.01 35.98 3.66
N ILE A 378 -10.17 35.05 4.61
CA ILE A 378 -9.08 34.63 5.50
C ILE A 378 -7.92 34.04 4.70
N PHE A 379 -8.19 33.13 3.75
CA PHE A 379 -7.17 32.57 2.86
C PHE A 379 -6.54 33.63 1.94
N PHE A 380 -7.35 34.53 1.38
CA PHE A 380 -6.87 35.65 0.55
C PHE A 380 -5.89 36.55 1.32
N PHE A 381 -6.25 36.94 2.55
CA PHE A 381 -5.37 37.76 3.40
C PHE A 381 -4.14 37.00 3.88
N ALA A 382 -4.25 35.69 4.13
CA ALA A 382 -3.09 34.84 4.42
C ALA A 382 -2.09 34.83 3.26
N LEU A 383 -2.59 34.66 2.02
CA LEU A 383 -1.79 34.71 0.79
C LEU A 383 -1.17 36.08 0.55
N LEU A 384 -1.94 37.17 0.74
CA LEU A 384 -1.42 38.53 0.64
C LEU A 384 -0.29 38.78 1.65
N ARG A 385 -0.48 38.33 2.90
CA ARG A 385 0.54 38.47 3.94
C ARG A 385 1.77 37.63 3.65
N HIS A 386 1.59 36.41 3.14
CA HIS A 386 2.69 35.57 2.66
C HIS A 386 3.48 36.29 1.55
N ARG A 387 2.81 36.79 0.51
CA ARG A 387 3.43 37.51 -0.62
C ARG A 387 4.12 38.80 -0.18
N ARG A 388 3.50 39.61 0.68
CA ARG A 388 4.08 40.86 1.20
C ARG A 388 5.31 40.59 2.06
N THR A 389 5.26 39.60 2.95
CA THR A 389 6.38 39.25 3.83
C THR A 389 7.56 38.75 3.01
N ARG A 390 7.30 37.88 2.04
CA ARG A 390 8.32 37.37 1.13
C ARG A 390 8.99 38.48 0.32
N ARG A 391 8.23 39.39 -0.28
CA ARG A 391 8.76 40.56 -1.01
C ARG A 391 9.57 41.48 -0.11
N ARG A 392 9.14 41.66 1.14
CA ARG A 392 9.78 42.58 2.09
C ARG A 392 11.14 42.07 2.59
N PHE A 393 11.33 40.76 2.66
CA PHE A 393 12.57 40.12 3.12
C PHE A 393 13.35 39.48 1.97
N GLU A 394 12.99 39.76 0.72
CA GLU A 394 13.65 39.27 -0.50
C GLU A 394 13.91 37.74 -0.49
N LEU A 395 12.96 36.98 0.07
CA LEU A 395 13.12 35.54 0.26
C LEU A 395 12.97 34.79 -1.08
N GLU A 396 13.93 33.92 -1.36
CA GLU A 396 13.97 33.10 -2.57
C GLU A 396 12.70 32.27 -2.79
N ARG A 397 12.42 31.96 -4.06
CA ARG A 397 11.32 31.07 -4.46
C ARG A 397 11.69 29.62 -4.14
N PRO A 398 10.93 28.89 -3.30
CA PRO A 398 11.21 27.47 -3.10
C PRO A 398 11.02 26.78 -4.45
N ALA A 399 12.00 25.97 -4.82
CA ALA A 399 11.97 25.22 -6.05
C ALA A 399 10.89 24.12 -6.01
N GLY A 400 10.37 23.75 -7.19
CA GLY A 400 9.41 22.65 -7.36
C GLY A 400 7.99 22.95 -6.87
N ILE A 401 7.30 21.91 -6.42
CA ILE A 401 5.85 21.91 -6.13
C ILE A 401 5.51 22.83 -4.95
N ALA A 402 6.41 22.99 -3.98
CA ALA A 402 6.22 23.88 -2.84
C ALA A 402 6.08 25.36 -3.28
N GLY A 403 6.68 25.75 -4.40
CA GLY A 403 6.54 27.08 -4.98
C GLY A 403 5.22 27.31 -5.71
N LEU A 404 4.58 26.24 -6.21
CA LEU A 404 3.29 26.29 -6.91
C LEU A 404 2.10 26.34 -5.94
N LEU A 405 2.25 25.81 -4.72
CA LEU A 405 1.16 25.69 -3.76
C LEU A 405 0.45 27.03 -3.46
N PRO A 406 1.14 28.17 -3.19
CA PRO A 406 0.47 29.44 -2.99
C PRO A 406 -0.28 29.96 -4.23
N PHE A 407 0.17 29.58 -5.43
CA PHE A 407 -0.50 29.93 -6.68
C PHE A 407 -1.78 29.12 -6.87
N VAL A 408 -1.74 27.81 -6.64
CA VAL A 408 -2.92 26.93 -6.71
C VAL A 408 -3.99 27.39 -5.72
N VAL A 409 -3.62 27.67 -4.46
CA VAL A 409 -4.56 28.20 -3.46
C VAL A 409 -5.11 29.56 -3.87
N ALA A 410 -4.31 30.44 -4.48
CA ALA A 410 -4.78 31.74 -4.96
C ALA A 410 -5.82 31.60 -6.09
N VAL A 411 -5.58 30.69 -7.06
CA VAL A 411 -6.55 30.39 -8.13
C VAL A 411 -7.84 29.82 -7.52
N TRP A 412 -7.74 28.88 -6.57
CA TRP A 412 -8.91 28.29 -5.91
C TRP A 412 -9.76 29.33 -5.18
N VAL A 413 -9.11 30.22 -4.42
CA VAL A 413 -9.77 31.34 -3.72
C VAL A 413 -10.40 32.31 -4.72
N ALA A 414 -9.75 32.59 -5.86
CA ALA A 414 -10.33 33.42 -6.90
C ALA A 414 -11.60 32.80 -7.50
N VAL A 415 -11.61 31.48 -7.74
CA VAL A 415 -12.81 30.77 -8.20
C VAL A 415 -13.93 30.87 -7.15
N ILE A 416 -13.65 30.65 -5.86
CA ILE A 416 -14.65 30.80 -4.79
C ILE A 416 -15.25 32.21 -4.79
N LEU A 417 -14.41 33.25 -4.87
CA LEU A 417 -14.87 34.64 -4.91
C LEU A 417 -15.70 34.94 -6.17
N LEU A 418 -15.30 34.43 -7.33
CA LEU A 418 -16.08 34.57 -8.58
C LEU A 418 -17.45 33.87 -8.48
N SER A 419 -17.52 32.70 -7.86
CA SER A 419 -18.77 31.99 -7.60
C SER A 419 -19.70 32.76 -6.67
N LEU A 420 -19.16 33.39 -5.63
CA LEU A 420 -19.93 34.28 -4.74
C LEU A 420 -20.45 35.53 -5.48
N LEU A 421 -19.60 36.15 -6.30
CA LEU A 421 -19.97 37.33 -7.10
C LEU A 421 -21.05 37.01 -8.13
N SER A 422 -21.02 35.82 -8.74
CA SER A 422 -22.00 35.39 -9.74
C SER A 422 -23.34 34.92 -9.15
N GLY A 423 -23.41 34.70 -7.83
CA GLY A 423 -24.63 34.27 -7.12
C GLY A 423 -24.76 32.76 -6.93
N TYR A 424 -23.70 31.98 -7.16
CA TYR A 424 -23.65 30.54 -6.91
C TYR A 424 -23.11 30.25 -5.51
N LEU A 425 -23.89 30.57 -4.48
CA LEU A 425 -23.48 30.48 -3.07
C LEU A 425 -23.18 29.04 -2.64
N SER A 426 -24.03 28.08 -3.02
CA SER A 426 -23.82 26.65 -2.72
C SER A 426 -22.55 26.10 -3.36
N LEU A 427 -22.23 26.52 -4.60
CA LEU A 427 -20.99 26.15 -5.28
C LEU A 427 -19.76 26.74 -4.57
N ALA A 428 -19.84 28.01 -4.16
CA ALA A 428 -18.77 28.66 -3.41
C ALA A 428 -18.51 27.98 -2.06
N TYR A 429 -19.58 27.62 -1.34
CA TYR A 429 -19.50 26.86 -0.10
C TYR A 429 -18.87 25.48 -0.32
N PHE A 430 -19.33 24.73 -1.33
CA PHE A 430 -18.75 23.44 -1.69
C PHE A 430 -17.24 23.53 -1.97
N LEU A 431 -16.82 24.50 -2.79
CA LEU A 431 -15.40 24.74 -3.08
C LEU A 431 -14.61 25.11 -1.82
N THR A 432 -15.22 25.85 -0.90
CA THR A 432 -14.61 26.23 0.39
C THR A 432 -14.40 25.01 1.28
N VAL A 433 -15.41 24.16 1.44
CA VAL A 433 -15.31 22.91 2.21
C VAL A 433 -14.24 22.00 1.62
N LYS A 434 -14.19 21.86 0.28
CA LYS A 434 -13.12 21.10 -0.39
C LYS A 434 -11.73 21.68 -0.17
N LEU A 435 -11.57 23.00 -0.25
CA LEU A 435 -10.30 23.66 0.02
C LEU A 435 -9.83 23.39 1.46
N LEU A 436 -10.74 23.49 2.44
CA LEU A 436 -10.45 23.18 3.85
C LEU A 436 -10.05 21.72 4.02
N TRP A 437 -10.85 20.80 3.49
CA TRP A 437 -10.59 19.36 3.58
C TRP A 437 -9.24 18.97 2.97
N ILE A 438 -8.96 19.39 1.73
CA ILE A 438 -7.69 19.11 1.05
C ILE A 438 -6.51 19.71 1.82
N SER A 439 -6.66 20.91 2.37
CA SER A 439 -5.62 21.54 3.19
C SER A 439 -5.32 20.74 4.46
N VAL A 440 -6.37 20.28 5.14
CA VAL A 440 -6.28 19.47 6.38
C VAL A 440 -5.66 18.10 6.08
N VAL A 441 -6.13 17.40 5.05
CA VAL A 441 -5.60 16.09 4.64
C VAL A 441 -4.14 16.19 4.21
N THR A 442 -3.79 17.16 3.36
CA THR A 442 -2.41 17.35 2.88
C THR A 442 -1.46 17.67 4.02
N THR A 443 -1.87 18.53 4.95
CA THR A 443 -1.04 18.92 6.10
C THR A 443 -0.84 17.76 7.08
N SER A 444 -1.90 17.01 7.34
CA SER A 444 -1.85 15.81 8.19
C SER A 444 -0.98 14.72 7.57
N ALA A 445 -1.15 14.47 6.28
CA ALA A 445 -0.34 13.51 5.53
C ALA A 445 1.13 13.89 5.55
N TYR A 446 1.48 15.16 5.31
CA TYR A 446 2.86 15.63 5.40
C TYR A 446 3.47 15.36 6.78
N LEU A 447 2.75 15.67 7.85
CA LEU A 447 3.22 15.44 9.22
C LEU A 447 3.39 13.94 9.52
N LEU A 448 2.45 13.09 9.11
CA LEU A 448 2.53 11.64 9.29
C LEU A 448 3.67 11.01 8.47
N ILE A 449 3.84 11.42 7.21
CA ILE A 449 4.93 10.96 6.32
C ILE A 449 6.30 11.33 6.91
N ALA A 450 6.43 12.56 7.44
CA ALA A 450 7.65 13.01 8.09
C ALA A 450 7.92 12.22 9.37
N CYS A 451 6.92 12.09 10.25
CA CYS A 451 7.03 11.36 11.51
C CYS A 451 7.34 9.88 11.30
N PHE A 452 6.64 9.22 10.38
CA PHE A 452 6.86 7.80 10.06
C PHE A 452 8.25 7.60 9.46
N GLY A 453 8.66 8.45 8.52
CA GLY A 453 9.98 8.38 7.92
C GLY A 453 11.11 8.56 8.95
N ASP A 454 10.97 9.54 9.84
CA ASP A 454 11.94 9.76 10.92
C ASP A 454 11.93 8.60 11.92
N LEU A 455 10.76 8.02 12.22
CA LEU A 455 10.62 6.87 13.13
C LEU A 455 11.36 5.65 12.58
N CYS A 456 11.15 5.31 11.31
CA CYS A 456 11.89 4.24 10.64
C CYS A 456 13.39 4.50 10.68
N GLU A 457 13.82 5.74 10.40
CA GLU A 457 15.24 6.11 10.43
C GLU A 457 15.85 5.99 11.84
N THR A 458 15.11 6.27 12.90
CA THR A 458 15.63 6.08 14.27
C THR A 458 15.66 4.64 14.76
N LEU A 459 14.61 3.87 14.45
CA LEU A 459 14.45 2.50 14.96
C LEU A 459 15.27 1.49 14.14
N LEU A 460 15.37 1.69 12.82
CA LEU A 460 15.98 0.71 11.94
C LEU A 460 17.33 1.15 11.37
N SER A 461 17.73 2.43 11.36
CA SER A 461 18.99 2.83 10.70
C SER A 461 20.23 2.36 11.46
N PRO A 462 21.27 1.84 10.76
CA PRO A 462 22.53 1.41 11.40
C PRO A 462 23.34 2.57 11.98
N LYS A 463 22.96 3.83 11.69
CA LYS A 463 23.64 5.04 12.20
C LYS A 463 23.13 5.47 13.58
N GLN A 464 22.03 4.89 14.05
CA GLN A 464 21.36 5.29 15.28
C GLN A 464 21.45 4.21 16.36
N PRO A 465 21.48 4.60 17.65
CA PRO A 465 21.60 3.66 18.76
C PRO A 465 20.46 2.63 18.80
N GLY A 466 19.24 3.03 18.42
CA GLY A 466 18.08 2.13 18.33
C GLY A 466 18.26 1.04 17.27
N GLY A 467 18.75 1.41 16.09
CA GLY A 467 19.07 0.45 15.04
C GLY A 467 20.23 -0.48 15.42
N LEU A 468 21.28 0.02 16.07
CA LEU A 468 22.39 -0.81 16.54
C LEU A 468 21.92 -1.88 17.56
N ALA A 469 21.04 -1.53 18.48
CA ALA A 469 20.45 -2.48 19.43
C ALA A 469 19.60 -3.55 18.74
N LEU A 470 18.78 -3.15 17.76
CA LEU A 470 17.97 -4.07 16.95
C LEU A 470 18.83 -4.99 16.07
N ALA A 471 19.91 -4.47 15.50
CA ALA A 471 20.86 -5.24 14.70
C ALA A 471 21.59 -6.28 15.56
N ALA A 472 21.99 -5.90 16.78
CA ALA A 472 22.60 -6.82 17.73
C ALA A 472 21.62 -7.92 18.19
N ALA A 473 20.36 -7.58 18.43
CA ALA A 473 19.33 -8.55 18.83
C ALA A 473 18.95 -9.54 17.72
N LEU A 474 18.93 -9.09 16.45
CA LEU A 474 18.51 -9.89 15.29
C LEU A 474 19.68 -10.47 14.47
N GLY A 475 20.94 -10.17 14.83
CA GLY A 475 22.12 -10.58 14.07
C GLY A 475 22.19 -10.01 12.64
N LEU A 476 21.54 -8.87 12.39
CA LEU A 476 21.43 -8.30 11.04
C LEU A 476 22.71 -7.57 10.64
N SER A 477 23.16 -7.78 9.40
CA SER A 477 24.28 -7.00 8.86
C SER A 477 23.87 -5.54 8.65
N PRO A 478 24.79 -4.57 8.84
CA PRO A 478 24.49 -3.13 8.69
C PRO A 478 23.91 -2.76 7.31
N ARG A 479 24.24 -3.56 6.28
CA ARG A 479 23.76 -3.38 4.91
C ARG A 479 22.28 -3.77 4.74
N HIS A 480 21.91 -4.97 5.19
CA HIS A 480 20.51 -5.43 5.11
C HIS A 480 19.60 -4.55 5.97
N GLN A 481 20.12 -4.04 7.08
CA GLN A 481 19.41 -3.09 7.93
C GLN A 481 19.15 -1.74 7.24
N ALA A 482 20.15 -1.16 6.56
CA ALA A 482 19.96 0.07 5.79
C ALA A 482 18.94 -0.13 4.65
N GLN A 483 18.99 -1.28 3.98
CA GLN A 483 18.02 -1.66 2.94
C GLN A 483 16.60 -1.79 3.51
N ALA A 484 16.42 -2.51 4.62
CA ALA A 484 15.12 -2.66 5.28
C ALA A 484 14.54 -1.30 5.72
N THR A 485 15.37 -0.43 6.30
CA THR A 485 14.97 0.93 6.71
C THR A 485 14.45 1.73 5.52
N THR A 486 15.18 1.74 4.42
CA THR A 486 14.84 2.52 3.23
C THR A 486 13.57 1.97 2.56
N VAL A 487 13.46 0.65 2.41
CA VAL A 487 12.27 -0.02 1.84
C VAL A 487 11.03 0.24 2.69
N LEU A 488 11.11 0.03 4.01
CA LEU A 488 9.96 0.19 4.90
C LEU A 488 9.51 1.65 5.00
N ALA A 489 10.46 2.59 5.08
CA ALA A 489 10.16 4.02 5.00
C ALA A 489 9.59 4.42 3.62
N GLY A 490 10.08 3.81 2.53
CA GLY A 490 9.59 4.03 1.17
C GLY A 490 8.14 3.57 1.02
N ILE A 491 7.86 2.31 1.37
CA ILE A 491 6.52 1.70 1.32
C ILE A 491 5.54 2.49 2.18
N GLY A 492 5.90 2.80 3.43
CA GLY A 492 5.02 3.53 4.33
C GLY A 492 4.73 4.95 3.83
N ARG A 493 5.71 5.67 3.28
CA ARG A 493 5.46 6.98 2.66
C ARG A 493 4.55 6.87 1.44
N THR A 494 4.73 5.86 0.58
CA THR A 494 3.86 5.66 -0.58
C THR A 494 2.44 5.29 -0.17
N LEU A 495 2.26 4.43 0.84
CA LEU A 495 0.96 4.05 1.38
C LEU A 495 0.25 5.25 2.00
N LEU A 496 0.96 6.06 2.80
CA LEU A 496 0.43 7.29 3.40
C LEU A 496 0.07 8.35 2.35
N LEU A 497 0.86 8.49 1.28
CA LEU A 497 0.53 9.38 0.17
C LEU A 497 -0.70 8.89 -0.60
N PHE A 498 -0.81 7.59 -0.84
CA PHE A 498 -1.94 6.99 -1.53
C PHE A 498 -3.23 7.14 -0.71
N THR A 499 -3.19 6.84 0.58
CA THR A 499 -4.33 7.07 1.50
C THR A 499 -4.69 8.55 1.59
N ALA A 500 -3.71 9.45 1.64
CA ALA A 500 -3.98 10.89 1.60
C ALA A 500 -4.64 11.33 0.28
N ALA A 501 -4.21 10.79 -0.86
CA ALA A 501 -4.82 11.07 -2.15
C ALA A 501 -6.27 10.57 -2.21
N LEU A 502 -6.53 9.33 -1.76
CA LEU A 502 -7.88 8.78 -1.65
C LEU A 502 -8.78 9.65 -0.78
N LEU A 503 -8.31 10.06 0.40
CA LEU A 503 -9.05 10.94 1.30
C LEU A 503 -9.28 12.33 0.69
N ALA A 504 -8.31 12.89 -0.03
CA ALA A 504 -8.43 14.21 -0.63
C ALA A 504 -9.48 14.27 -1.76
N PHE A 505 -9.61 13.19 -2.54
CA PHE A 505 -10.55 13.08 -3.65
C PHE A 505 -11.89 12.42 -3.29
N MET A 506 -12.09 12.13 -2.01
CA MET A 506 -13.32 11.53 -1.49
C MET A 506 -14.57 12.35 -1.85
N PRO A 507 -15.68 11.71 -2.30
CA PRO A 507 -16.95 12.40 -2.54
C PRO A 507 -17.41 13.14 -1.28
N SER A 508 -17.92 14.37 -1.44
CA SER A 508 -18.45 15.14 -0.30
C SER A 508 -19.61 14.39 0.35
N GLY A 509 -19.61 14.32 1.68
CA GLY A 509 -20.67 13.65 2.45
C GLY A 509 -20.45 12.17 2.72
N SER A 510 -19.30 11.60 2.31
CA SER A 510 -18.92 10.24 2.71
C SER A 510 -18.03 10.24 3.95
N SER A 511 -18.21 9.29 4.86
CA SER A 511 -17.42 9.16 6.08
C SER A 511 -16.25 8.17 5.92
N PRO A 512 -15.13 8.30 6.65
CA PRO A 512 -14.01 7.35 6.57
C PRO A 512 -14.41 5.88 6.83
N GLY A 513 -15.44 5.66 7.65
CA GLY A 513 -16.00 4.32 7.89
C GLY A 513 -16.64 3.71 6.64
N GLU A 514 -17.26 4.53 5.78
CA GLU A 514 -17.87 4.06 4.54
C GLU A 514 -16.84 3.59 3.50
N LEU A 515 -15.62 4.14 3.52
CA LEU A 515 -14.53 3.62 2.70
C LEU A 515 -14.05 2.27 3.22
N LEU A 516 -13.89 2.14 4.53
CA LEU A 516 -13.48 0.86 5.12
C LEU A 516 -14.52 -0.22 4.83
N GLU A 517 -15.81 0.12 4.96
CA GLU A 517 -16.91 -0.77 4.58
C GLU A 517 -16.90 -1.09 3.08
N GLY A 518 -16.69 -0.11 2.21
CA GLY A 518 -16.55 -0.32 0.76
C GLY A 518 -15.33 -1.18 0.39
N PHE A 519 -14.22 -1.08 1.14
CA PHE A 519 -13.06 -1.95 0.98
C PHE A 519 -13.33 -3.37 1.48
N THR A 520 -14.06 -3.55 2.59
CA THR A 520 -14.47 -4.88 3.07
C THR A 520 -15.55 -5.52 2.21
N GLN A 521 -16.32 -4.71 1.47
CA GLN A 521 -17.35 -5.12 0.51
C GLN A 521 -16.82 -5.18 -0.93
N LEU A 522 -15.50 -5.13 -1.16
CA LEU A 522 -14.89 -5.55 -2.42
C LEU A 522 -15.04 -7.07 -2.55
N ASP A 523 -16.27 -7.49 -2.76
CA ASP A 523 -16.63 -8.85 -3.06
C ASP A 523 -16.04 -9.20 -4.43
N VAL A 524 -15.11 -10.13 -4.43
CA VAL A 524 -14.40 -10.66 -5.62
C VAL A 524 -15.32 -11.57 -6.44
N SER A 525 -16.55 -11.82 -5.98
CA SER A 525 -17.59 -12.52 -6.74
C SER A 525 -18.38 -11.56 -7.63
N GLY A 526 -18.15 -11.67 -8.94
CA GLY A 526 -18.73 -10.80 -9.94
C GLY A 526 -20.26 -10.81 -10.00
N LYS A 527 -20.84 -9.67 -10.42
CA LYS A 527 -22.09 -9.65 -11.19
C LYS A 527 -22.35 -8.34 -11.94
N SER A 528 -22.83 -8.55 -13.18
CA SER A 528 -23.51 -7.77 -14.23
C SER A 528 -23.36 -6.25 -14.31
N LEU A 529 -22.78 -5.72 -15.39
CA LEU A 529 -23.24 -5.64 -16.81
C LEU A 529 -24.13 -4.41 -17.09
N GLY A 530 -23.66 -3.57 -18.01
CA GLY A 530 -24.54 -2.97 -19.02
C GLY A 530 -25.22 -1.64 -18.68
N ASN A 531 -24.46 -0.60 -18.37
CA ASN A 531 -24.72 0.74 -18.94
C ASN A 531 -23.52 1.67 -18.67
N LEU A 532 -22.82 2.08 -19.72
CA LEU A 532 -21.80 3.14 -19.62
C LEU A 532 -22.53 4.48 -19.46
N ASN A 533 -22.98 4.76 -18.24
CA ASN A 533 -23.36 6.11 -17.87
C ASN A 533 -22.07 6.85 -17.51
N ILE A 534 -21.40 7.44 -18.49
CA ILE A 534 -20.20 8.25 -18.24
C ILE A 534 -20.65 9.49 -17.49
N VAL A 535 -20.49 9.44 -16.17
CA VAL A 535 -20.82 10.54 -15.30
C VAL A 535 -19.67 11.56 -15.34
N PRO A 536 -19.93 12.88 -15.48
CA PRO A 536 -18.87 13.90 -15.48
C PRO A 536 -17.95 13.87 -14.24
N GLN A 537 -18.48 13.40 -13.10
CA GLN A 537 -17.71 13.21 -11.87
C GLN A 537 -16.67 12.06 -11.99
N ASP A 538 -17.01 10.98 -12.69
CA ASP A 538 -16.15 9.80 -12.87
C ASP A 538 -15.01 10.18 -13.82
N LEU A 539 -15.27 11.07 -14.79
CA LEU A 539 -14.24 11.66 -15.64
C LEU A 539 -13.28 12.57 -14.85
N LEU A 540 -13.80 13.39 -13.93
CA LEU A 540 -12.97 14.23 -13.06
C LEU A 540 -12.12 13.39 -12.08
N LEU A 541 -12.70 12.33 -11.51
CA LEU A 541 -11.97 11.40 -10.64
C LEU A 541 -10.91 10.60 -11.42
N ALA A 542 -11.23 10.12 -12.61
CA ALA A 542 -10.28 9.44 -13.48
C ALA A 542 -9.10 10.37 -13.88
N ALA A 543 -9.39 11.65 -14.19
CA ALA A 543 -8.35 12.65 -14.44
C ALA A 543 -7.50 12.93 -13.20
N ALA A 544 -8.12 13.00 -12.02
CA ALA A 544 -7.41 13.16 -10.75
C ALA A 544 -6.50 11.96 -10.45
N PHE A 545 -6.99 10.73 -10.61
CA PHE A 545 -6.19 9.52 -10.45
C PHE A 545 -5.07 9.44 -11.47
N LEU A 546 -5.31 9.82 -12.72
CA LEU A 546 -4.28 9.87 -13.75
C LEU A 546 -3.16 10.85 -13.36
N ILE A 547 -3.50 12.08 -12.97
CA ILE A 547 -2.52 13.10 -12.57
C ILE A 547 -1.77 12.69 -11.30
N GLY A 548 -2.52 12.29 -10.26
CA GLY A 548 -1.97 11.88 -8.97
C GLY A 548 -1.13 10.60 -9.06
N GLY A 549 -1.59 9.63 -9.84
CA GLY A 549 -0.89 8.38 -10.09
C GLY A 549 0.36 8.57 -10.96
N MET A 550 0.30 9.39 -12.01
CA MET A 550 1.51 9.74 -12.77
C MET A 550 2.54 10.42 -11.87
N PHE A 551 2.09 11.30 -10.97
CA PHE A 551 2.96 11.90 -9.97
C PHE A 551 3.55 10.85 -9.02
N ALA A 552 2.75 9.92 -8.51
CA ALA A 552 3.20 8.83 -7.64
C ALA A 552 4.25 7.93 -8.33
N VAL A 553 4.01 7.51 -9.57
CA VAL A 553 4.98 6.73 -10.37
C VAL A 553 6.27 7.52 -10.55
N ARG A 554 6.19 8.83 -10.80
CA ARG A 554 7.37 9.69 -10.95
C ARG A 554 8.17 9.81 -9.66
N VAL A 555 7.48 9.96 -8.52
CA VAL A 555 8.09 9.97 -7.18
C VAL A 555 8.74 8.62 -6.88
N LEU A 556 8.06 7.52 -7.18
CA LEU A 556 8.59 6.17 -6.99
C LEU A 556 9.84 5.93 -7.83
N LYS A 557 9.81 6.26 -9.13
CA LYS A 557 10.98 6.15 -10.02
C LYS A 557 12.15 6.98 -9.50
N ARG A 558 11.89 8.22 -9.07
CA ARG A 558 12.92 9.11 -8.55
C ARG A 558 13.50 8.61 -7.23
N TRP A 559 12.67 8.11 -6.33
CA TRP A 559 13.11 7.50 -5.08
C TRP A 559 13.97 6.25 -5.32
N LEU A 560 13.50 5.38 -6.22
CA LEU A 560 14.20 4.17 -6.63
C LEU A 560 15.56 4.52 -7.26
N SER A 561 15.57 5.50 -8.17
CA SER A 561 16.78 5.93 -8.87
C SER A 561 17.74 6.68 -7.96
N GLU A 562 17.31 7.62 -7.11
CA GLU A 562 18.22 8.50 -6.37
C GLU A 562 18.59 7.97 -4.97
N ARG A 563 17.83 7.03 -4.40
CA ARG A 563 18.06 6.57 -3.02
C ARG A 563 18.24 5.06 -2.85
N LEU A 564 17.40 4.22 -3.47
CA LEU A 564 17.48 2.77 -3.24
C LEU A 564 18.62 2.12 -4.04
N LEU A 565 18.59 2.29 -5.37
CA LEU A 565 19.54 1.63 -6.27
C LEU A 565 20.99 2.15 -6.24
N PRO A 566 21.33 3.38 -5.80
CA PRO A 566 22.73 3.73 -5.57
C PRO A 566 23.35 3.01 -4.37
N GLU A 567 22.56 2.49 -3.44
CA GLU A 567 23.04 1.74 -2.27
C GLU A 567 23.21 0.23 -2.58
N THR A 568 22.98 -0.20 -3.82
CA THR A 568 23.18 -1.58 -4.28
C THR A 568 24.46 -1.68 -5.13
N ASN A 569 25.07 -2.87 -5.19
CA ASN A 569 26.22 -3.16 -6.06
C ASN A 569 25.81 -3.34 -7.54
N MET A 570 24.77 -2.63 -7.99
CA MET A 570 24.24 -2.77 -9.34
C MET A 570 24.94 -1.80 -10.29
N ASP A 571 25.36 -2.29 -11.45
CA ASP A 571 25.91 -1.46 -12.51
C ASP A 571 24.87 -0.46 -13.04
N ALA A 572 25.35 0.67 -13.57
CA ALA A 572 24.49 1.77 -14.02
C ALA A 572 23.42 1.32 -15.04
N GLY A 573 23.76 0.39 -15.93
CA GLY A 573 22.82 -0.18 -16.90
C GLY A 573 21.69 -0.98 -16.26
N MET A 574 22.00 -1.81 -15.26
CA MET A 574 21.00 -2.61 -14.54
C MET A 574 20.08 -1.72 -13.69
N ARG A 575 20.62 -0.68 -13.06
CA ARG A 575 19.84 0.33 -12.35
C ARG A 575 18.87 1.06 -13.27
N ALA A 576 19.33 1.50 -14.44
CA ALA A 576 18.47 2.17 -15.42
C ALA A 576 17.33 1.26 -15.89
N SER A 577 17.64 0.00 -16.24
CA SER A 577 16.65 -0.99 -16.68
C SER A 577 15.62 -1.34 -15.60
N LEU A 578 16.02 -1.39 -14.33
CA LEU A 578 15.07 -1.66 -13.24
C LEU A 578 14.13 -0.47 -13.00
N VAL A 579 14.65 0.76 -13.06
CA VAL A 579 13.83 1.98 -12.91
C VAL A 579 12.83 2.11 -14.06
N THR A 580 13.22 1.76 -15.29
CA THR A 580 12.29 1.77 -16.43
C THR A 580 11.23 0.68 -16.29
N LEU A 581 11.61 -0.55 -15.92
CA LEU A 581 10.68 -1.66 -15.70
C LEU A 581 9.63 -1.34 -14.63
N VAL A 582 10.06 -0.88 -13.44
CA VAL A 582 9.14 -0.47 -12.36
C VAL A 582 8.25 0.69 -12.82
N GLY A 583 8.79 1.61 -13.63
CA GLY A 583 8.02 2.68 -14.25
C GLY A 583 6.92 2.19 -15.18
N TYR A 584 7.19 1.18 -16.02
CA TYR A 584 6.20 0.59 -16.91
C TYR A 584 5.12 -0.18 -16.14
N ILE A 585 5.51 -0.98 -15.16
CA ILE A 585 4.55 -1.69 -14.29
C ILE A 585 3.64 -0.67 -13.58
N GLY A 586 4.23 0.39 -13.01
CA GLY A 586 3.47 1.46 -12.37
C GLY A 586 2.51 2.17 -13.32
N PHE A 587 2.89 2.38 -14.57
CA PHE A 587 2.02 2.98 -15.59
C PHE A 587 0.87 2.05 -15.99
N VAL A 588 1.12 0.75 -16.18
CA VAL A 588 0.08 -0.24 -16.49
C VAL A 588 -0.93 -0.34 -15.35
N LEU A 589 -0.47 -0.42 -14.10
CA LEU A 589 -1.35 -0.43 -12.92
C LEU A 589 -2.19 0.85 -12.82
N LEU A 590 -1.57 2.01 -13.09
CA LEU A 590 -2.29 3.28 -13.14
C LEU A 590 -3.38 3.28 -14.22
N ALA A 591 -3.08 2.78 -15.42
CA ALA A 591 -4.05 2.69 -16.50
C ALA A 591 -5.24 1.80 -16.10
N ILE A 592 -5.00 0.67 -15.42
CA ILE A 592 -6.07 -0.20 -14.91
C ILE A 592 -6.95 0.54 -13.90
N VAL A 593 -6.36 1.27 -12.94
CA VAL A 593 -7.11 2.06 -11.94
C VAL A 593 -7.97 3.14 -12.62
N VAL A 594 -7.42 3.84 -13.61
CA VAL A 594 -8.14 4.87 -14.38
C VAL A 594 -9.28 4.26 -15.21
N MET A 595 -9.05 3.11 -15.86
CA MET A 595 -10.10 2.41 -16.61
C MET A 595 -11.20 1.87 -15.69
N SER A 596 -10.83 1.34 -14.52
CA SER A 596 -11.78 0.87 -13.51
C SER A 596 -12.64 2.01 -12.97
N THR A 597 -12.06 3.18 -12.72
CA THR A 597 -12.81 4.38 -12.29
C THR A 597 -13.74 4.93 -13.37
N LEU A 598 -13.36 4.78 -14.65
CA LEU A 598 -14.25 5.04 -15.78
C LEU A 598 -15.30 3.93 -16.03
N ARG A 599 -15.35 2.90 -15.17
CA ARG A 599 -16.23 1.72 -15.28
C ARG A 599 -16.09 0.99 -16.62
N ILE A 600 -14.91 1.05 -17.24
CA ILE A 600 -14.61 0.31 -18.46
C ILE A 600 -14.45 -1.16 -18.09
N ASN A 601 -15.16 -2.04 -18.79
CA ASN A 601 -15.10 -3.47 -18.55
C ASN A 601 -13.70 -4.02 -18.89
N LEU A 602 -12.94 -4.39 -17.86
CA LEU A 602 -11.59 -4.93 -17.98
C LEU A 602 -11.54 -6.38 -18.49
N THR A 603 -12.69 -7.07 -18.54
CA THR A 603 -12.79 -8.48 -19.00
C THR A 603 -12.25 -8.67 -20.42
N ASN A 604 -12.45 -7.69 -21.31
CA ASN A 604 -11.91 -7.76 -22.67
C ASN A 604 -10.39 -7.61 -22.72
N LEU A 605 -9.80 -6.85 -21.77
CA LEU A 605 -8.35 -6.77 -21.62
C LEU A 605 -7.76 -8.04 -21.01
N THR A 606 -8.52 -8.80 -20.22
CA THR A 606 -8.04 -10.06 -19.62
C THR A 606 -7.52 -11.02 -20.68
N TRP A 607 -8.21 -11.16 -21.82
CA TRP A 607 -7.74 -12.00 -22.92
C TRP A 607 -6.41 -11.53 -23.50
N VAL A 608 -6.23 -10.22 -23.68
CA VAL A 608 -4.99 -9.62 -24.18
C VAL A 608 -3.86 -9.82 -23.16
N VAL A 609 -4.12 -9.58 -21.87
CA VAL A 609 -3.15 -9.77 -20.78
C VAL A 609 -2.77 -11.25 -20.65
N SER A 610 -3.72 -12.18 -20.80
CA SER A 610 -3.45 -13.62 -20.78
C SER A 610 -2.56 -14.03 -21.96
N ALA A 611 -2.88 -13.62 -23.18
CA ALA A 611 -2.07 -13.91 -24.36
C ALA A 611 -0.67 -13.29 -24.27
N LEU A 612 -0.57 -12.04 -23.81
CA LEU A 612 0.69 -11.35 -23.60
C LEU A 612 1.53 -12.03 -22.50
N SER A 613 0.91 -12.46 -21.41
CA SER A 613 1.59 -13.16 -20.30
C SER A 613 2.16 -14.50 -20.76
N VAL A 614 1.39 -15.25 -21.56
CA VAL A 614 1.85 -16.50 -22.18
C VAL A 614 3.01 -16.23 -23.14
N GLY A 615 2.91 -15.21 -24.00
CA GLY A 615 3.98 -14.83 -24.92
C GLY A 615 5.27 -14.39 -24.22
N ILE A 616 5.16 -13.58 -23.16
CA ILE A 616 6.30 -13.20 -22.32
C ILE A 616 6.88 -14.42 -21.59
N GLY A 617 6.02 -15.33 -21.09
CA GLY A 617 6.43 -16.57 -20.44
C GLY A 617 7.26 -17.47 -21.36
N PHE A 618 6.80 -17.66 -22.60
CA PHE A 618 7.58 -18.38 -23.62
C PHE A 618 8.90 -17.67 -23.96
N GLY A 619 8.89 -16.34 -24.08
CA GLY A 619 10.12 -15.57 -24.32
C GLY A 619 11.14 -15.62 -23.18
N LEU A 620 10.67 -15.73 -21.94
CA LEU A 620 11.52 -15.76 -20.74
C LEU A 620 11.94 -17.20 -20.34
N GLN A 621 11.36 -18.23 -20.95
CA GLN A 621 11.57 -19.63 -20.57
C GLN A 621 13.05 -20.00 -20.46
N ALA A 622 13.86 -19.66 -21.46
CA ALA A 622 15.29 -19.98 -21.48
C ALA A 622 16.09 -19.24 -20.37
N ILE A 623 15.67 -18.01 -20.02
CA ILE A 623 16.32 -17.23 -18.96
C ILE A 623 16.00 -17.83 -17.59
N VAL A 624 14.73 -18.17 -17.36
CA VAL A 624 14.28 -18.81 -16.11
C VAL A 624 14.91 -20.18 -15.94
N GLN A 625 15.00 -20.98 -17.01
CA GLN A 625 15.66 -22.28 -16.97
C GLN A 625 17.13 -22.15 -16.52
N ASN A 626 17.90 -21.24 -17.13
CA ASN A 626 19.30 -21.01 -16.74
C ASN A 626 19.45 -20.49 -15.31
N PHE A 627 18.52 -19.64 -14.85
CA PHE A 627 18.49 -19.14 -13.48
C PHE A 627 18.26 -20.29 -12.47
N ILE A 628 17.24 -21.12 -12.72
CA ILE A 628 16.91 -22.26 -11.86
C ILE A 628 18.09 -23.25 -11.84
N SER A 629 18.66 -23.57 -12.99
CA SER A 629 19.85 -24.41 -13.07
C SER A 629 21.04 -23.82 -12.30
N GLY A 630 21.25 -22.51 -12.35
CA GLY A 630 22.27 -21.83 -11.55
C GLY A 630 22.05 -21.97 -10.05
N LEU A 631 20.80 -21.85 -9.58
CA LEU A 631 20.46 -22.05 -8.17
C LEU A 631 20.76 -23.50 -7.74
N ILE A 632 20.35 -24.49 -8.55
CA ILE A 632 20.62 -25.91 -8.30
C ILE A 632 22.12 -26.17 -8.18
N LEU A 633 22.94 -25.64 -9.09
CA LEU A 633 24.39 -25.79 -9.03
C LEU A 633 25.00 -25.21 -7.74
N LEU A 634 24.46 -24.11 -7.22
CA LEU A 634 24.95 -23.49 -5.99
C LEU A 634 24.51 -24.25 -4.73
N THR A 635 23.29 -24.81 -4.73
CA THR A 635 22.72 -25.52 -3.58
C THR A 635 23.22 -26.96 -3.48
N GLU A 636 23.16 -27.72 -4.57
CA GLU A 636 23.53 -29.15 -4.61
C GLU A 636 25.04 -29.34 -4.82
N ARG A 637 25.72 -28.35 -5.40
CA ARG A 637 27.17 -28.34 -5.66
C ARG A 637 27.70 -29.60 -6.37
N PRO A 638 27.10 -30.04 -7.50
CA PRO A 638 27.63 -31.16 -8.30
C PRO A 638 28.97 -30.82 -8.98
N VAL A 639 29.30 -29.53 -9.09
CA VAL A 639 30.59 -28.99 -9.53
C VAL A 639 30.91 -27.75 -8.71
N LYS A 640 32.19 -27.52 -8.41
CA LYS A 640 32.67 -26.40 -7.59
C LYS A 640 33.63 -25.50 -8.37
N VAL A 641 33.74 -24.24 -7.95
CA VAL A 641 34.78 -23.33 -8.48
C VAL A 641 36.15 -23.92 -8.18
N GLY A 642 36.98 -24.07 -9.21
CA GLY A 642 38.28 -24.73 -9.17
C GLY A 642 38.29 -26.18 -9.64
N ASP A 643 37.12 -26.80 -9.84
CA ASP A 643 37.03 -28.15 -10.40
C ASP A 643 37.38 -28.15 -11.89
N TRP A 644 38.05 -29.22 -12.33
CA TRP A 644 38.28 -29.51 -13.74
C TRP A 644 37.10 -30.32 -14.26
N VAL A 645 36.37 -29.75 -15.22
CA VAL A 645 35.18 -30.35 -15.81
C VAL A 645 35.30 -30.50 -17.33
N SER A 646 34.62 -31.49 -17.87
CA SER A 646 34.45 -31.71 -19.31
C SER A 646 32.96 -31.88 -19.63
N LEU A 647 32.44 -31.00 -20.49
CA LEU A 647 31.03 -30.95 -20.89
C LEU A 647 30.93 -30.49 -22.35
N ALA A 648 30.20 -31.24 -23.18
CA ALA A 648 29.89 -30.85 -24.57
C ALA A 648 31.12 -30.43 -25.42
N GLY A 649 32.28 -31.06 -25.21
CA GLY A 649 33.52 -30.75 -25.92
C GLY A 649 34.30 -29.55 -25.36
N VAL A 650 33.82 -28.91 -24.29
CA VAL A 650 34.54 -27.88 -23.53
C VAL A 650 35.17 -28.54 -22.31
N GLU A 651 36.49 -28.40 -22.15
CA GLU A 651 37.25 -28.98 -21.05
C GLU A 651 38.16 -27.93 -20.40
N GLY A 652 38.07 -27.80 -19.08
CA GLY A 652 38.86 -26.81 -18.33
C GLY A 652 38.39 -26.61 -16.90
N ASP A 653 38.98 -25.62 -16.24
CA ASP A 653 38.74 -25.32 -14.83
C ASP A 653 37.60 -24.30 -14.64
N ILE A 654 36.70 -24.56 -13.70
CA ILE A 654 35.62 -23.61 -13.39
C ILE A 654 36.19 -22.38 -12.67
N ARG A 655 36.10 -21.22 -13.31
CA ARG A 655 36.57 -19.94 -12.77
C ARG A 655 35.53 -19.26 -11.88
N ARG A 656 34.28 -19.21 -12.34
CA ARG A 656 33.13 -18.67 -11.58
C ARG A 656 31.82 -19.27 -12.03
N ILE A 657 30.90 -19.45 -11.10
CA ILE A 657 29.51 -19.84 -11.36
C ILE A 657 28.65 -18.60 -11.14
N ASN A 658 28.13 -18.02 -12.22
CA ASN A 658 27.16 -16.92 -12.13
C ASN A 658 25.73 -17.47 -12.16
N VAL A 659 24.75 -16.61 -11.91
CA VAL A 659 23.34 -16.98 -11.85
C VAL A 659 22.81 -17.63 -13.14
N ARG A 660 23.30 -17.20 -14.32
CA ARG A 660 22.81 -17.69 -15.64
C ARG A 660 23.81 -18.55 -16.43
N ALA A 661 25.09 -18.46 -16.10
CA ALA A 661 26.15 -19.13 -16.84
C ALA A 661 27.37 -19.37 -15.95
N THR A 662 28.12 -20.42 -16.28
CA THR A 662 29.37 -20.79 -15.63
C THR A 662 30.52 -20.52 -16.58
N GLU A 663 31.61 -19.97 -16.04
CA GLU A 663 32.81 -19.68 -16.80
C GLU A 663 33.86 -20.75 -16.59
N ILE A 664 34.27 -21.37 -17.70
CA ILE A 664 35.29 -22.42 -17.74
C ILE A 664 36.52 -21.82 -18.41
N GLN A 665 37.67 -21.90 -17.74
CA GLN A 665 38.96 -21.53 -18.31
C GLN A 665 39.59 -22.76 -18.96
N MET A 666 39.81 -22.69 -20.28
CA MET A 666 40.45 -23.75 -21.05
C MET A 666 41.97 -23.75 -20.86
N SER A 667 42.64 -24.80 -21.33
CA SER A 667 44.09 -24.97 -21.22
C SER A 667 44.89 -23.88 -21.95
N ASP A 668 44.32 -23.28 -23.00
CA ASP A 668 44.86 -22.12 -23.72
C ASP A 668 44.62 -20.77 -23.00
N ARG A 669 44.09 -20.82 -21.77
CA ARG A 669 43.68 -19.68 -20.92
C ARG A 669 42.48 -18.87 -21.41
N SER A 670 41.85 -19.24 -22.52
CA SER A 670 40.60 -18.63 -22.95
C SER A 670 39.45 -19.00 -22.00
N THR A 671 38.40 -18.17 -21.93
CA THR A 671 37.25 -18.40 -21.05
C THR A 671 36.00 -18.66 -21.88
N VAL A 672 35.41 -19.84 -21.70
CA VAL A 672 34.15 -20.22 -22.34
C VAL A 672 33.01 -20.00 -21.34
N ILE A 673 31.95 -19.33 -21.80
CA ILE A 673 30.74 -19.07 -21.02
C ILE A 673 29.70 -20.12 -21.39
N VAL A 674 29.42 -21.02 -20.45
CA VAL A 674 28.49 -22.13 -20.64
C VAL A 674 27.18 -21.83 -19.91
N PRO A 675 26.01 -21.90 -20.57
CA PRO A 675 24.72 -21.74 -19.91
C PRO A 675 24.53 -22.77 -18.80
N ASN A 676 24.04 -22.35 -17.64
CA ASN A 676 23.87 -23.24 -16.49
C ASN A 676 22.91 -24.41 -16.79
N SER A 677 21.93 -24.21 -17.68
CA SER A 677 21.01 -25.28 -18.07
C SER A 677 21.73 -26.48 -18.66
N GLN A 678 22.86 -26.29 -19.34
CA GLN A 678 23.62 -27.38 -19.95
C GLN A 678 24.25 -28.31 -18.90
N PHE A 679 24.68 -27.78 -17.75
CA PHE A 679 25.20 -28.61 -16.65
C PHE A 679 24.16 -29.52 -16.01
N ILE A 680 22.88 -29.17 -16.15
CA ILE A 680 21.76 -29.96 -15.61
C ILE A 680 21.17 -30.88 -16.68
N SER A 681 21.08 -30.42 -17.93
CA SER A 681 20.44 -31.18 -19.01
C SER A 681 21.37 -32.15 -19.75
N GLN A 682 22.69 -32.02 -19.59
CA GLN A 682 23.68 -32.84 -20.29
C GLN A 682 24.63 -33.54 -19.31
N ASN A 683 25.27 -34.62 -19.76
CA ASN A 683 26.26 -35.35 -18.96
C ASN A 683 27.52 -34.52 -18.75
N VAL A 684 27.86 -34.26 -17.48
CA VAL A 684 29.06 -33.54 -17.06
C VAL A 684 30.05 -34.53 -16.44
N ARG A 685 31.29 -34.54 -16.92
CA ARG A 685 32.39 -35.28 -16.28
C ARG A 685 33.19 -34.35 -15.38
N ASN A 686 33.10 -34.54 -14.07
CA ASN A 686 33.96 -33.85 -13.10
C ASN A 686 35.22 -34.70 -12.84
N VAL A 687 36.38 -34.18 -13.22
CA VAL A 687 37.66 -34.90 -13.18
C VAL A 687 38.31 -34.81 -11.80
N THR A 688 38.00 -33.77 -11.00
CA THR A 688 38.66 -33.48 -9.72
C THR A 688 37.76 -33.63 -8.50
N MET A 689 36.55 -34.19 -8.66
CA MET A 689 35.62 -34.38 -7.55
C MET A 689 36.25 -35.27 -6.45
N ASP A 690 36.07 -34.87 -5.19
CA ASP A 690 36.41 -35.63 -3.99
C ASP A 690 37.81 -36.27 -4.00
N ASN A 691 38.84 -35.47 -4.26
CA ASN A 691 40.25 -35.86 -4.14
C ASN A 691 40.66 -36.95 -5.16
N ALA A 692 40.20 -36.80 -6.41
CA ALA A 692 40.45 -37.74 -7.49
C ALA A 692 41.96 -37.94 -7.77
N LEU A 693 42.40 -39.20 -7.80
CA LEU A 693 43.73 -39.57 -8.26
C LEU A 693 43.78 -39.58 -9.80
N GLY A 694 44.88 -39.10 -10.38
CA GLY A 694 45.13 -39.24 -11.81
C GLY A 694 45.68 -40.64 -12.12
N VAL A 695 45.29 -41.24 -13.26
CA VAL A 695 45.85 -42.52 -13.73
C VAL A 695 46.75 -42.27 -14.93
N VAL A 696 48.03 -42.57 -14.78
CA VAL A 696 49.03 -42.53 -15.86
C VAL A 696 49.17 -43.92 -16.47
N GLY A 697 48.43 -44.17 -17.54
CA GLY A 697 48.51 -45.39 -18.34
C GLY A 697 49.46 -45.23 -19.53
N ILE A 698 50.46 -46.12 -19.64
CA ILE A 698 51.30 -46.27 -20.83
C ILE A 698 51.07 -47.66 -21.39
N THR A 699 50.87 -47.76 -22.71
CA THR A 699 50.73 -49.03 -23.42
C THR A 699 51.85 -49.12 -24.44
N LEU A 700 52.58 -50.23 -24.42
CA LEU A 700 53.74 -50.49 -25.26
C LEU A 700 53.51 -51.78 -26.05
N THR A 701 53.97 -51.80 -27.28
CA THR A 701 53.99 -53.00 -28.13
C THR A 701 55.43 -53.46 -28.29
N LEU A 702 55.69 -54.72 -27.95
CA LEU A 702 57.02 -55.33 -27.89
C LEU A 702 57.10 -56.56 -28.80
N PRO A 703 58.26 -56.89 -29.38
CA PRO A 703 58.42 -58.11 -30.19
C PRO A 703 58.09 -59.38 -29.39
N LEU A 704 57.59 -60.42 -30.07
CA LEU A 704 57.22 -61.71 -29.47
C LEU A 704 58.37 -62.42 -28.75
N GLU A 705 59.61 -62.15 -29.15
CA GLU A 705 60.83 -62.76 -28.60
C GLU A 705 61.33 -62.08 -27.30
N THR A 706 60.61 -61.07 -26.80
CA THR A 706 61.01 -60.31 -25.60
C THR A 706 60.66 -61.05 -24.31
N ASP A 707 61.57 -61.07 -23.34
CA ASP A 707 61.27 -61.57 -21.99
C ASP A 707 60.28 -60.64 -21.26
N VAL A 708 59.03 -61.08 -21.18
CA VAL A 708 57.91 -60.35 -20.56
C VAL A 708 58.13 -60.11 -19.07
N LEU A 709 58.80 -61.04 -18.37
CA LEU A 709 59.06 -60.89 -16.94
C LEU A 709 60.13 -59.83 -16.68
N GLN A 710 61.17 -59.80 -17.50
CA GLN A 710 62.22 -58.79 -17.43
C GLN A 710 61.66 -57.38 -17.71
N VAL A 711 60.81 -57.23 -18.72
CA VAL A 711 60.17 -55.94 -19.03
C VAL A 711 59.18 -55.53 -17.95
N ARG A 712 58.42 -56.47 -17.39
CA ARG A 712 57.50 -56.18 -16.28
C ARG A 712 58.23 -55.56 -15.08
N GLU A 713 59.35 -56.15 -14.66
CA GLU A 713 60.16 -55.62 -13.56
C GLU A 713 60.73 -54.24 -13.89
N LEU A 714 61.25 -54.04 -15.11
CA LEU A 714 61.76 -52.75 -15.57
C LEU A 714 60.68 -51.66 -15.54
N LEU A 715 59.47 -51.96 -15.99
CA LEU A 715 58.33 -51.03 -15.97
C LEU A 715 57.86 -50.72 -14.55
N LEU A 716 57.82 -51.72 -13.65
CA LEU A 716 57.50 -51.51 -12.24
C LEU A 716 58.55 -50.64 -11.55
N GLN A 717 59.83 -50.87 -11.81
CA GLN A 717 60.93 -50.05 -11.27
C GLN A 717 60.87 -48.61 -11.78
N ALA A 718 60.67 -48.41 -13.10
CA ALA A 718 60.57 -47.08 -13.69
C ALA A 718 59.38 -46.27 -13.10
N TYR A 719 58.26 -46.93 -12.83
CA TYR A 719 57.11 -46.31 -12.18
C TYR A 719 57.33 -46.07 -10.68
N ALA A 720 58.04 -46.96 -9.97
CA ALA A 720 58.31 -46.84 -8.54
C ALA A 720 59.34 -45.75 -8.19
N GLU A 721 60.28 -45.47 -9.09
CA GLU A 721 61.32 -44.46 -8.91
C GLU A 721 60.85 -43.03 -9.24
N HIS A 722 59.77 -42.88 -10.01
CA HIS A 722 59.30 -41.57 -10.45
C HIS A 722 58.57 -40.81 -9.32
N GLU A 723 59.08 -39.65 -8.94
CA GLU A 723 58.62 -38.86 -7.78
C GLU A 723 57.11 -38.55 -7.77
N ALA A 724 56.51 -38.30 -8.94
CA ALA A 724 55.08 -37.98 -9.06
C ALA A 724 54.12 -39.17 -8.87
N ILE A 725 54.60 -40.43 -8.89
CA ILE A 725 53.77 -41.62 -8.74
C ILE A 725 53.56 -41.96 -7.25
N LEU A 726 52.31 -42.23 -6.89
CA LEU A 726 51.94 -42.64 -5.54
C LEU A 726 52.30 -44.11 -5.30
N LYS A 727 52.83 -44.39 -4.10
CA LYS A 727 53.11 -45.76 -3.64
C LYS A 727 51.84 -46.57 -3.36
N ALA A 728 50.75 -45.90 -3.03
CA ALA A 728 49.43 -46.49 -2.79
C ALA A 728 48.37 -45.63 -3.51
N PRO A 729 47.55 -46.19 -4.43
CA PRO A 729 47.47 -47.60 -4.87
C PRO A 729 48.72 -48.10 -5.62
N ALA A 730 49.02 -49.39 -5.53
CA ALA A 730 50.20 -49.99 -6.16
C ALA A 730 50.13 -49.93 -7.69
N THR A 731 51.29 -49.71 -8.31
CA THR A 731 51.46 -49.73 -9.76
C THR A 731 51.21 -51.14 -10.29
N SER A 732 50.43 -51.25 -11.36
CA SER A 732 50.11 -52.54 -11.97
C SER A 732 50.59 -52.59 -13.41
N VAL A 733 51.29 -53.67 -13.75
CA VAL A 733 51.62 -54.04 -15.13
C VAL A 733 50.73 -55.20 -15.52
N SER A 734 49.97 -55.04 -16.61
CA SER A 734 49.11 -56.08 -17.17
C SER A 734 49.50 -56.38 -18.61
N PHE A 735 49.43 -57.65 -18.96
CA PHE A 735 49.48 -58.11 -20.33
C PHE A 735 48.10 -57.90 -20.94
N LYS A 736 47.96 -57.01 -21.93
CA LYS A 736 46.66 -56.66 -22.52
C LYS A 736 46.25 -57.63 -23.61
N ASP A 737 47.14 -57.88 -24.57
CA ASP A 737 46.82 -58.67 -25.76
C ASP A 737 48.09 -59.22 -26.45
N LEU A 738 47.94 -60.31 -27.21
CA LEU A 738 48.97 -60.95 -28.02
C LEU A 738 48.59 -60.82 -29.49
N THR A 739 49.26 -59.93 -30.23
CA THR A 739 48.95 -59.67 -31.65
C THR A 739 50.06 -60.17 -32.56
N SER A 740 49.77 -60.30 -33.87
CA SER A 740 50.77 -60.63 -34.90
C SER A 740 51.92 -59.62 -34.98
N ASN A 741 51.70 -58.40 -34.51
CA ASN A 741 52.69 -57.32 -34.51
C ASN A 741 53.52 -57.27 -33.22
N GLY A 742 53.16 -58.04 -32.19
CA GLY A 742 53.85 -58.05 -30.90
C GLY A 742 52.95 -58.22 -29.67
N LEU A 743 53.61 -58.30 -28.53
CA LEU A 743 53.09 -58.36 -27.17
C LEU A 743 52.65 -56.94 -26.72
N ILE A 744 51.38 -56.75 -26.36
CA ILE A 744 50.88 -55.46 -25.85
C ILE A 744 50.88 -55.48 -24.32
N ILE A 745 51.76 -54.69 -23.72
CA ILE A 745 51.87 -54.54 -22.26
C ILE A 745 51.35 -53.16 -21.87
N SER A 746 50.55 -53.11 -20.80
CA SER A 746 50.07 -51.87 -20.22
C SER A 746 50.56 -51.73 -18.80
N VAL A 747 51.12 -50.56 -18.50
CA VAL A 747 51.48 -50.18 -17.13
C VAL A 747 50.64 -48.98 -16.72
N SER A 748 50.09 -49.04 -15.50
CA SER A 748 49.29 -47.97 -14.91
C SER A 748 49.78 -47.65 -13.51
N GLY A 749 49.96 -46.36 -13.26
CA GLY A 749 50.29 -45.82 -11.94
C GLY A 749 49.37 -44.65 -11.60
N TYR A 750 49.18 -44.41 -10.31
CA TYR A 750 48.38 -43.30 -9.81
C TYR A 750 49.28 -42.11 -9.48
N VAL A 751 48.81 -40.90 -9.77
CA VAL A 751 49.47 -39.64 -9.42
C VAL A 751 48.54 -38.82 -8.53
N GLY A 752 49.13 -37.96 -7.68
CA GLY A 752 48.40 -37.17 -6.68
C GLY A 752 47.39 -36.17 -7.24
N SER A 753 47.40 -35.88 -8.55
CA SER A 753 46.41 -35.03 -9.20
C SER A 753 46.21 -35.43 -10.66
N PRO A 754 44.99 -35.38 -11.21
CA PRO A 754 44.75 -35.56 -12.64
C PRO A 754 45.54 -34.57 -13.51
N ARG A 755 45.86 -33.39 -12.97
CA ARG A 755 46.62 -32.34 -13.67
C ARG A 755 48.10 -32.73 -13.91
N SER A 756 48.67 -33.59 -13.07
CA SER A 756 50.07 -34.04 -13.22
C SER A 756 50.23 -35.23 -14.17
N VAL A 757 49.11 -35.81 -14.65
CA VAL A 757 49.12 -37.01 -15.52
C VAL A 757 49.92 -36.76 -16.79
N SER A 758 49.71 -35.62 -17.46
CA SER A 758 50.40 -35.33 -18.74
C SER A 758 51.91 -35.21 -18.57
N GLY A 759 52.36 -34.50 -17.52
CA GLY A 759 53.79 -34.32 -17.22
C GLY A 759 54.44 -35.66 -16.86
N ALA A 760 53.88 -36.35 -15.85
CA ALA A 760 54.39 -37.64 -15.39
C ALA A 760 54.41 -38.69 -16.52
N ARG A 761 53.39 -38.72 -17.38
CA ARG A 761 53.37 -39.63 -18.54
C ARG A 761 54.52 -39.35 -19.50
N SER A 762 54.81 -38.09 -19.78
CA SER A 762 55.91 -37.69 -20.67
C SER A 762 57.26 -38.11 -20.09
N ASP A 763 57.49 -37.80 -18.81
CA ASP A 763 58.74 -38.10 -18.11
C ASP A 763 58.99 -39.61 -17.98
N LEU A 764 57.93 -40.37 -17.69
CA LEU A 764 57.96 -41.84 -17.67
C LEU A 764 58.24 -42.42 -19.06
N LEU A 765 57.63 -41.90 -20.12
CA LEU A 765 57.91 -42.35 -21.48
C LEU A 765 59.38 -42.16 -21.85
N PHE A 766 59.98 -40.99 -21.54
CA PHE A 766 61.41 -40.77 -21.76
C PHE A 766 62.28 -41.75 -20.98
N THR A 767 61.95 -41.98 -19.71
CA THR A 767 62.69 -42.90 -18.82
C THR A 767 62.59 -44.35 -19.31
N ILE A 768 61.39 -44.81 -19.66
CA ILE A 768 61.13 -46.17 -20.12
C ILE A 768 61.83 -46.42 -21.46
N LEU A 769 61.73 -45.49 -22.41
CA LEU A 769 62.41 -45.62 -23.70
C LEU A 769 63.93 -45.62 -23.57
N GLY A 770 64.47 -44.83 -22.62
CA GLY A 770 65.89 -44.85 -22.28
C GLY A 770 66.33 -46.22 -21.75
N ARG A 771 65.63 -46.74 -20.74
CA ARG A 771 65.95 -48.05 -20.13
C ARG A 771 65.79 -49.22 -21.09
N LEU A 772 64.75 -49.22 -21.92
CA LEU A 772 64.56 -50.26 -22.95
C LEU A 772 65.73 -50.29 -23.94
N ARG A 773 66.28 -49.11 -24.28
CA ARG A 773 67.45 -49.01 -25.16
C ARG A 773 68.73 -49.54 -24.52
N GLU A 774 68.94 -49.28 -23.22
CA GLU A 774 70.11 -49.76 -22.48
C GLU A 774 70.15 -51.29 -22.37
N VAL A 775 68.99 -51.93 -22.24
CA VAL A 775 68.84 -53.40 -22.16
C VAL A 775 68.81 -54.05 -23.56
N GLY A 776 68.80 -53.27 -24.64
CA GLY A 776 68.79 -53.77 -26.02
C GLY A 776 67.42 -54.26 -26.51
N ILE A 777 66.33 -53.89 -25.83
CA ILE A 777 64.97 -54.29 -26.19
C ILE A 777 64.41 -53.29 -27.21
N ALA A 778 64.34 -53.71 -28.47
CA ALA A 778 63.75 -52.91 -29.54
C ALA A 778 62.21 -52.87 -29.41
N LEU A 779 61.61 -51.71 -29.71
CA LEU A 779 60.16 -51.65 -29.91
C LEU A 779 59.78 -52.41 -31.18
N SER A 780 58.61 -53.05 -31.19
CA SER A 780 58.14 -53.80 -32.35
C SER A 780 57.97 -52.87 -33.56
N SER A 781 58.71 -53.12 -34.63
CA SER A 781 58.40 -52.60 -35.96
C SER A 781 57.32 -53.47 -36.62
N PRO A 782 56.39 -52.91 -37.40
CA PRO A 782 55.40 -53.71 -38.12
C PRO A 782 56.11 -54.78 -38.99
N GLN A 783 55.78 -56.06 -38.76
CA GLN A 783 56.36 -57.16 -39.52
C GLN A 783 55.61 -57.34 -40.83
N ASN A 784 56.29 -57.12 -41.96
CA ASN A 784 55.76 -57.47 -43.27
C ASN A 784 56.22 -58.88 -43.63
N LEU A 785 55.30 -59.85 -43.60
CA LEU A 785 55.54 -61.18 -44.15
C LEU A 785 55.38 -61.12 -45.68
N MET A 786 56.47 -61.18 -46.42
CA MET A 786 56.44 -61.32 -47.88
C MET A 786 56.63 -62.79 -48.23
N LEU A 787 55.56 -63.48 -48.62
CA LEU A 787 55.63 -64.82 -49.18
C LEU A 787 56.20 -64.73 -50.60
N ILE A 788 57.44 -65.18 -50.78
CA ILE A 788 58.01 -65.41 -52.11
C ILE A 788 57.60 -66.83 -52.51
N SER A 789 56.58 -66.95 -53.34
CA SER A 789 56.22 -68.23 -53.96
C SER A 789 57.18 -68.53 -55.11
N ASP A 790 57.99 -69.58 -54.97
CA ASP A 790 58.90 -70.06 -56.02
C ASP A 790 58.14 -70.88 -57.07
N SER A 791 57.17 -70.23 -57.72
CA SER A 791 56.28 -70.83 -58.72
C SER A 791 56.42 -70.14 -60.08
N GLN A 792 57.66 -69.90 -60.54
CA GLN A 792 57.96 -69.42 -61.89
C GLN A 792 59.22 -70.04 -62.53
N ASP A 793 59.51 -71.32 -62.28
CA ASP A 793 60.53 -72.05 -63.06
C ASP A 793 60.05 -73.39 -63.65
N LYS A 794 58.72 -73.62 -63.72
CA LYS A 794 58.16 -74.84 -64.31
C LYS A 794 56.94 -74.68 -65.24
N ALA A 795 56.63 -73.44 -65.68
CA ALA A 795 55.46 -73.16 -66.52
C ALA A 795 55.72 -72.10 -67.61
N ALA A 796 56.92 -72.08 -68.19
CA ALA A 796 57.24 -71.28 -69.38
C ALA A 796 57.90 -72.15 -70.45
N GLY A 797 57.13 -73.11 -70.95
CA GLY A 797 57.40 -73.87 -72.17
C GLY A 797 56.06 -74.28 -72.77
N GLU A 798 55.72 -73.67 -73.90
CA GLU A 798 54.65 -74.04 -74.86
C GLU A 798 53.21 -73.50 -74.66
N PRO A 799 52.50 -73.18 -75.76
CA PRO A 799 52.36 -71.82 -76.30
C PRO A 799 50.88 -71.34 -76.35
N PRO A 800 50.59 -70.07 -76.75
CA PRO A 800 49.29 -69.45 -76.55
C PRO A 800 48.31 -69.72 -77.70
N ALA A 801 47.02 -69.87 -77.36
CA ALA A 801 45.90 -69.72 -78.28
C ALA A 801 44.82 -68.90 -77.53
N ALA A 802 44.72 -67.60 -77.81
CA ALA A 802 43.82 -67.00 -78.81
C ALA A 802 42.41 -66.72 -78.22
N THR A 803 42.23 -65.46 -77.78
CA THR A 803 41.22 -64.45 -78.20
C THR A 803 39.85 -64.93 -78.73
N PRO A 804 38.75 -64.17 -78.55
CA PRO A 804 38.66 -62.69 -78.63
C PRO A 804 38.32 -61.93 -77.35
#